data_AF-W6S6A5-F1
#
_entry.id   AF-W6S6A5-F1
#
_cell.length_a   1.000
_cell.length_b   1.000
_cell.length_c   1.000
_cell.angle_alpha   90.00
_cell.angle_beta   90.00
_cell.angle_gamma   90.00
#
_symmetry.space_group_name_H-M   'P 1'
#
loop_
_entity.id
_entity.type
_entity.pdbx_description
1 polymer ?
#
loop_
_entity_poly.entity_id
_entity_poly.type
_entity_poly.pdbx_seq_one_letter_code
_entity_poly.pdbx_strand_id
1 'polypeptide(L)'
;MKKIIISIFCVLCMLIGLLDGIPDIVMAVSSKTLDDGWYYIKNVNAQKYLQVKDNKGKNSQNVELGKGSGVKGQKWYLKNVGNGYVTLKSDLGNYMLDVECGENKDGANIQIYDGYSGKSQQFTIDTTSSKGVYTIATKSSNGKRVLDAERKGTADGTNVLQWKYGKDKKNQQWKFEAIKSNSSDNTTNDNTTSNSSNKLGSIEVYVDKANSSSNKIVTVPVTGSGFKTSNTEDPFTPTTTQNKDTSSLKLTKSFKEFNGTLGGNPLITQSFAADPTCVEYNGRLYVYGTGDKITFDSNGKAKNNSYSTHTLKVISSEDLVNWRDEGEIDVKSVTGWANNAWAPSIAKKKINGSYKFFLYFANGANGIGVLTADSPTGPWKSPRSSELISRSTPGCSGSEVPWLFDPAVLVDDDGTGYLYFGGGTDGKDKNNPGTARVVKLGSDMISLAGNPVKMSPASLFEDSEINKIGDTYYYTYCTNFSTTTTNKGAIYLMTSKNPMTGWQQKGEVFASTGSQFNGLGGNNHHKIFEFKGKYYILYHTVVLEKAAYNSTAGYRSLQIDELTVNTSNKTMSAKGTYKGITNSVSNLNGRQYTNASTMAWNGGLKTKYSNSQKSMVIDSIHTGDWLGVKSVDFGSNVKKLTVTLASDSNEDSYKKVEVTLNKSVSNVHDLYFVFRGEGYHVAGWQFS
;
A
#
# COMPACT_ATOMS: atom_id res chain seq x y z
N MET A 1 -47.20 42.14 28.42
CA MET A 1 -47.02 43.57 28.75
C MET A 1 -46.23 43.65 30.06
N LYS A 2 -45.22 44.52 30.16
CA LYS A 2 -44.06 44.40 31.07
C LYS A 2 -44.40 44.22 32.58
N LYS A 3 -43.91 43.13 33.21
CA LYS A 3 -43.08 43.07 34.45
C LYS A 3 -43.16 41.71 35.20
N ILE A 4 -42.06 41.37 35.93
CA ILE A 4 -41.94 40.49 37.15
C ILE A 4 -41.93 38.95 36.91
N ILE A 5 -40.84 38.19 37.12
CA ILE A 5 -40.15 37.67 38.35
C ILE A 5 -40.83 36.42 39.00
N ILE A 6 -40.04 35.32 39.06
CA ILE A 6 -40.00 34.17 40.03
C ILE A 6 -41.11 33.07 40.01
N SER A 7 -40.68 31.88 39.54
CA SER A 7 -40.61 30.54 40.21
C SER A 7 -41.83 29.82 40.84
N ILE A 8 -41.84 28.49 40.60
CA ILE A 8 -42.24 27.34 41.46
C ILE A 8 -43.63 26.68 41.28
N PHE A 9 -43.54 25.43 40.78
CA PHE A 9 -44.23 24.16 41.11
C PHE A 9 -45.65 23.78 40.66
N CYS A 10 -45.69 22.50 40.24
CA CYS A 10 -46.74 21.49 40.37
C CYS A 10 -47.96 21.51 39.43
N VAL A 11 -47.90 20.66 38.40
CA VAL A 11 -48.94 19.63 38.22
C VAL A 11 -48.24 18.29 37.92
N LEU A 12 -48.48 17.33 38.82
CA LEU A 12 -48.08 15.93 38.78
C LEU A 12 -49.27 15.09 38.29
N CYS A 13 -48.95 13.91 37.74
CA CYS A 13 -49.81 12.74 37.49
C CYS A 13 -50.56 12.69 36.15
N MET A 14 -49.89 12.11 35.14
CA MET A 14 -50.24 10.78 34.60
C MET A 14 -49.27 10.42 33.46
N LEU A 15 -48.25 9.62 33.75
CA LEU A 15 -48.06 8.29 33.13
C LEU A 15 -46.83 7.64 33.75
N ILE A 16 -47.10 6.63 34.56
CA ILE A 16 -46.16 5.65 35.10
C ILE A 16 -45.76 4.73 33.96
N GLY A 17 -44.46 4.55 33.75
CA GLY A 17 -43.92 3.52 32.88
C GLY A 17 -42.71 3.99 32.09
N LEU A 18 -41.57 4.14 32.76
CA LEU A 18 -40.20 4.04 32.21
C LEU A 18 -39.19 4.44 33.30
N LEU A 19 -38.94 3.55 34.25
CA LEU A 19 -37.77 3.62 35.14
C LEU A 19 -37.33 2.22 35.56
N ASP A 20 -37.15 1.35 34.58
CA ASP A 20 -36.29 0.17 34.70
C ASP A 20 -35.34 0.20 33.50
N GLY A 21 -34.13 0.71 33.73
CA GLY A 21 -33.13 0.83 32.67
C GLY A 21 -32.11 1.94 32.82
N ILE A 22 -31.82 2.42 34.03
CA ILE A 22 -30.53 3.08 34.25
C ILE A 22 -29.51 1.94 34.37
N PRO A 23 -28.64 1.68 33.38
CA PRO A 23 -27.57 0.73 33.57
C PRO A 23 -26.71 1.25 34.73
N ASP A 24 -26.43 0.36 35.69
CA ASP A 24 -25.38 0.57 36.67
C ASP A 24 -24.17 1.17 35.95
N ILE A 25 -23.68 2.31 36.45
CA ILE A 25 -22.42 2.89 36.01
C ILE A 25 -21.34 1.87 36.33
N VAL A 26 -21.05 1.00 35.37
CA VAL A 26 -19.84 0.18 35.39
C VAL A 26 -18.71 1.17 35.20
N MET A 27 -18.05 1.51 36.31
CA MET A 27 -16.75 2.16 36.27
C MET A 27 -15.87 1.33 35.34
N ALA A 28 -15.59 1.86 34.15
CA ALA A 28 -14.69 1.24 33.19
C ALA A 28 -13.31 1.16 33.85
N VAL A 29 -12.99 -0.01 34.37
CA VAL A 29 -11.62 -0.34 34.76
C VAL A 29 -10.82 -0.31 33.46
N SER A 30 -9.85 0.59 33.34
CA SER A 30 -9.01 0.64 32.14
C SER A 30 -8.32 -0.70 31.96
N SER A 31 -8.54 -1.37 30.83
CA SER A 31 -7.74 -2.54 30.46
C SER A 31 -6.33 -2.06 30.11
N LYS A 32 -5.32 -2.82 30.53
CA LYS A 32 -3.92 -2.57 30.16
C LYS A 32 -3.46 -3.67 29.22
N THR A 33 -2.87 -3.28 28.10
CA THR A 33 -2.16 -4.20 27.23
C THR A 33 -0.81 -4.55 27.86
N LEU A 34 -0.65 -5.80 28.28
CA LEU A 34 0.66 -6.37 28.58
C LEU A 34 1.25 -6.96 27.31
N ASP A 35 2.58 -6.95 27.18
CA ASP A 35 3.26 -7.50 26.01
C ASP A 35 3.01 -9.01 25.88
N ASP A 36 2.98 -9.51 24.65
CA ASP A 36 2.99 -10.96 24.41
C ASP A 36 4.31 -11.55 24.94
N GLY A 37 4.24 -12.69 25.63
CA GLY A 37 5.44 -13.34 26.14
C GLY A 37 5.20 -14.30 27.29
N TRP A 38 6.28 -14.93 27.75
CA TRP A 38 6.27 -15.82 28.90
C TRP A 38 6.31 -15.04 30.21
N TYR A 39 5.40 -15.36 31.12
CA TYR A 39 5.30 -14.75 32.44
C TYR A 39 5.21 -15.80 33.54
N TYR A 40 5.74 -15.46 34.71
CA TYR A 40 5.24 -15.98 35.98
C TYR A 40 4.13 -15.05 36.48
N ILE A 41 2.99 -15.59 36.91
CA ILE A 41 1.84 -14.80 37.36
C ILE A 41 1.70 -14.97 38.87
N LYS A 42 1.98 -13.92 39.64
CA LYS A 42 2.08 -13.97 41.11
C LYS A 42 0.86 -13.37 41.79
N ASN A 43 0.18 -14.13 42.65
CA ASN A 43 -0.90 -13.63 43.49
C ASN A 43 -0.36 -12.65 44.56
N VAL A 44 -1.00 -11.49 44.68
CA VAL A 44 -0.55 -10.43 45.58
C VAL A 44 -0.79 -10.77 47.06
N ASN A 45 -1.88 -11.47 47.39
CA ASN A 45 -2.17 -11.87 48.78
C ASN A 45 -1.23 -12.98 49.27
N ALA A 46 -1.09 -14.05 48.48
CA ALA A 46 -0.34 -15.23 48.88
C ALA A 46 1.17 -15.13 48.65
N GLN A 47 1.62 -14.19 47.80
CA GLN A 47 3.00 -14.13 47.28
C GLN A 47 3.46 -15.43 46.60
N LYS A 48 2.52 -16.12 45.95
CA LYS A 48 2.68 -17.41 45.26
C LYS A 48 2.23 -17.32 43.82
N TYR A 49 2.66 -18.26 42.98
CA TYR A 49 2.43 -18.21 41.54
C TYR A 49 1.25 -19.08 41.12
N LEU A 50 0.58 -18.64 40.05
CA LEU A 50 -0.40 -19.43 39.31
C LEU A 50 0.30 -20.67 38.74
N GLN A 51 -0.11 -21.85 39.21
CA GLN A 51 0.56 -23.11 38.94
C GLN A 51 -0.43 -24.17 38.47
N VAL A 52 -0.07 -24.93 37.44
CA VAL A 52 -0.74 -26.18 37.10
C VAL A 52 -0.37 -27.24 38.14
N LYS A 53 -1.39 -27.82 38.80
CA LYS A 53 -1.22 -28.83 39.84
C LYS A 53 -0.35 -29.99 39.36
N ASP A 54 0.55 -30.45 40.23
CA ASP A 54 1.52 -31.53 39.97
C ASP A 54 2.47 -31.28 38.77
N ASN A 55 2.51 -30.05 38.22
CA ASN A 55 3.30 -29.70 37.03
C ASN A 55 2.99 -30.63 35.82
N LYS A 56 1.72 -31.04 35.67
CA LYS A 56 1.28 -32.04 34.69
C LYS A 56 0.35 -31.45 33.63
N GLY A 57 0.74 -31.51 32.35
CA GLY A 57 -0.12 -31.10 31.23
C GLY A 57 -1.17 -32.18 30.91
N LYS A 58 -2.44 -31.91 31.22
CA LYS A 58 -3.59 -32.77 30.89
C LYS A 58 -4.86 -31.92 30.88
N ASN A 59 -5.82 -32.24 30.00
CA ASN A 59 -7.15 -31.66 30.06
C ASN A 59 -7.78 -31.82 31.45
N SER A 60 -8.38 -30.74 31.93
CA SER A 60 -8.99 -30.61 33.26
C SER A 60 -8.02 -30.76 34.42
N GLN A 61 -6.71 -30.55 34.19
CA GLN A 61 -5.77 -30.43 35.30
C GLN A 61 -6.01 -29.10 36.03
N ASN A 62 -6.09 -29.18 37.36
CA ASN A 62 -6.36 -28.05 38.23
C ASN A 62 -5.28 -26.96 38.17
N VAL A 63 -5.69 -25.69 38.33
CA VAL A 63 -4.78 -24.56 38.55
C VAL A 63 -4.90 -24.08 40.00
N GLU A 64 -3.75 -23.97 40.67
CA GLU A 64 -3.64 -23.69 42.11
C GLU A 64 -2.52 -22.67 42.37
N LEU A 65 -2.36 -22.25 43.62
CA LEU A 65 -1.21 -21.48 44.06
C LEU A 65 -0.04 -22.38 44.42
N GLY A 66 1.17 -22.05 43.95
CA GLY A 66 2.40 -22.74 44.30
C GLY A 66 3.56 -21.79 44.62
N LYS A 67 4.45 -22.22 45.52
CA LYS A 67 5.73 -21.56 45.77
C LYS A 67 6.55 -21.47 44.48
N GLY A 68 7.13 -20.30 44.21
CA GLY A 68 7.95 -20.06 43.02
C GLY A 68 9.15 -21.01 42.94
N SER A 69 9.13 -21.90 41.96
CA SER A 69 10.18 -22.89 41.68
C SER A 69 10.68 -22.81 40.23
N GLY A 70 9.99 -22.04 39.38
CA GLY A 70 10.38 -21.81 37.99
C GLY A 70 10.02 -22.95 37.03
N VAL A 71 9.35 -23.99 37.50
CA VAL A 71 8.91 -25.15 36.71
C VAL A 71 7.96 -24.74 35.58
N LYS A 72 7.85 -25.59 34.54
CA LYS A 72 7.02 -25.31 33.35
C LYS A 72 5.57 -24.97 33.68
N GLY A 73 4.98 -25.64 34.67
CA GLY A 73 3.61 -25.42 35.14
C GLY A 73 3.37 -24.08 35.81
N GLN A 74 4.41 -23.27 36.04
CA GLN A 74 4.30 -21.88 36.52
C GLN A 74 4.47 -20.85 35.39
N LYS A 75 4.81 -21.28 34.17
CA LYS A 75 5.06 -20.41 33.02
C LYS A 75 3.82 -20.30 32.15
N TRP A 76 3.40 -19.06 31.92
CA TRP A 76 2.21 -18.73 31.15
C TRP A 76 2.58 -17.79 30.02
N TYR A 77 2.35 -18.21 28.77
CA TYR A 77 2.50 -17.34 27.62
C TYR A 77 1.23 -16.51 27.47
N LEU A 78 1.35 -15.21 27.73
CA LEU A 78 0.30 -14.24 27.43
C LEU A 78 0.34 -13.93 25.94
N LYS A 79 -0.82 -14.04 25.29
CA LYS A 79 -1.03 -13.63 23.90
C LYS A 79 -2.24 -12.73 23.81
N ASN A 80 -2.09 -11.53 23.27
CA ASN A 80 -3.19 -10.65 22.94
C ASN A 80 -3.95 -11.20 21.72
N VAL A 81 -5.29 -11.30 21.82
CA VAL A 81 -6.16 -11.89 20.78
C VAL A 81 -7.22 -10.92 20.25
N GLY A 82 -7.03 -9.62 20.49
CA GLY A 82 -7.90 -8.55 20.00
C GLY A 82 -9.04 -8.17 20.95
N ASN A 83 -9.64 -7.00 20.73
CA ASN A 83 -10.75 -6.45 21.53
C ASN A 83 -10.49 -6.41 23.06
N GLY A 84 -9.25 -6.19 23.47
CA GLY A 84 -8.83 -6.15 24.88
C GLY A 84 -8.68 -7.51 25.57
N TYR A 85 -8.86 -8.62 24.84
CA TYR A 85 -8.73 -9.97 25.38
C TYR A 85 -7.34 -10.57 25.17
N VAL A 86 -6.95 -11.45 26.09
CA VAL A 86 -5.74 -12.27 26.06
C VAL A 86 -6.07 -13.75 26.26
N THR A 87 -5.17 -14.62 25.83
CA THR A 87 -5.12 -16.04 26.19
C THR A 87 -3.85 -16.32 27.00
N LEU A 88 -3.88 -17.29 27.91
CA LEU A 88 -2.72 -17.69 28.74
C LEU A 88 -2.39 -19.17 28.47
N LYS A 89 -1.35 -19.44 27.68
CA LYS A 89 -0.91 -20.80 27.34
C LYS A 89 0.10 -21.33 28.35
N SER A 90 -0.05 -22.58 28.81
CA SER A 90 0.92 -23.24 29.70
C SER A 90 2.16 -23.73 28.93
N ASP A 91 3.34 -23.69 29.55
CA ASP A 91 4.58 -24.34 29.02
C ASP A 91 4.56 -25.88 29.12
N LEU A 92 3.46 -26.46 29.62
CA LEU A 92 3.26 -27.91 29.71
C LEU A 92 2.63 -28.53 28.44
N GLY A 93 2.47 -27.78 27.36
CA GLY A 93 1.97 -28.29 26.08
C GLY A 93 1.07 -27.30 25.35
N ASN A 94 0.09 -27.79 24.60
CA ASN A 94 -0.90 -26.97 23.90
C ASN A 94 -2.15 -26.69 24.74
N TYR A 95 -1.95 -26.54 26.05
CA TYR A 95 -3.02 -26.26 27.01
C TYR A 95 -3.13 -24.76 27.30
N MET A 96 -4.36 -24.26 27.34
CA MET A 96 -4.72 -22.90 27.71
C MET A 96 -5.30 -22.87 29.12
N LEU A 97 -5.13 -21.76 29.83
CA LEU A 97 -5.93 -21.43 31.00
C LEU A 97 -7.41 -21.39 30.60
N ASP A 98 -8.25 -22.08 31.34
CA ASP A 98 -9.64 -22.37 30.96
C ASP A 98 -10.55 -22.26 32.20
N VAL A 99 -11.69 -21.60 32.02
CA VAL A 99 -12.80 -21.64 32.98
C VAL A 99 -13.57 -22.93 32.74
N GLU A 100 -13.64 -23.80 33.75
CA GLU A 100 -14.29 -25.11 33.63
C GLU A 100 -15.72 -24.99 33.08
N CYS A 101 -16.00 -25.76 32.02
CA CYS A 101 -17.25 -25.77 31.28
C CYS A 101 -17.72 -24.39 30.75
N GLY A 102 -16.83 -23.38 30.76
CA GLY A 102 -17.16 -22.00 30.41
C GLY A 102 -18.25 -21.38 31.29
N GLU A 103 -18.43 -21.87 32.51
CA GLU A 103 -19.53 -21.46 33.38
C GLU A 103 -19.46 -19.97 33.75
N ASN A 104 -20.63 -19.41 34.09
CA ASN A 104 -20.78 -18.03 34.53
C ASN A 104 -21.32 -17.97 35.98
N LYS A 105 -20.67 -18.70 36.90
CA LYS A 105 -21.05 -18.79 38.32
C LYS A 105 -19.84 -18.58 39.25
N ASP A 106 -20.10 -18.11 40.46
CA ASP A 106 -19.06 -18.02 41.50
C ASP A 106 -18.61 -19.43 41.88
N GLY A 107 -17.29 -19.61 42.00
CA GLY A 107 -16.71 -20.91 42.36
C GLY A 107 -16.45 -21.84 41.17
N ALA A 108 -16.75 -21.44 39.93
CA ALA A 108 -16.34 -22.25 38.78
C ALA A 108 -14.81 -22.35 38.73
N ASN A 109 -14.30 -23.57 38.50
CA ASN A 109 -12.90 -23.85 38.64
C ASN A 109 -12.06 -23.24 37.52
N ILE A 110 -10.79 -22.92 37.80
CA ILE A 110 -9.79 -22.61 36.77
C ILE A 110 -8.92 -23.85 36.56
N GLN A 111 -8.85 -24.28 35.32
CA GLN A 111 -8.13 -25.48 34.90
C GLN A 111 -7.24 -25.15 33.69
N ILE A 112 -6.51 -26.15 33.20
CA ILE A 112 -5.97 -26.14 31.85
C ILE A 112 -6.73 -27.11 30.94
N TYR A 113 -6.92 -26.71 29.68
CA TYR A 113 -7.58 -27.51 28.65
C TYR A 113 -6.97 -27.24 27.28
N ASP A 114 -7.06 -28.17 26.34
CA ASP A 114 -6.60 -27.99 24.96
C ASP A 114 -7.11 -26.68 24.36
N GLY A 115 -6.26 -25.98 23.61
CA GLY A 115 -6.63 -24.71 22.99
C GLY A 115 -7.67 -24.88 21.88
N TYR A 116 -8.86 -24.28 22.06
CA TYR A 116 -9.92 -24.20 21.04
C TYR A 116 -10.45 -22.77 20.86
N SER A 117 -9.81 -21.77 21.46
CA SER A 117 -10.11 -20.34 21.32
C SER A 117 -11.52 -19.91 21.78
N GLY A 118 -12.18 -20.72 22.62
CA GLY A 118 -13.50 -20.42 23.16
C GLY A 118 -13.51 -19.28 24.20
N LYS A 119 -14.71 -18.79 24.56
CA LYS A 119 -14.88 -17.72 25.57
C LYS A 119 -14.33 -18.09 26.96
N SER A 120 -14.27 -19.38 27.29
CA SER A 120 -13.68 -19.95 28.50
C SER A 120 -12.17 -19.77 28.60
N GLN A 121 -11.47 -19.53 27.48
CA GLN A 121 -10.00 -19.43 27.41
C GLN A 121 -9.50 -18.01 27.19
N GLN A 122 -10.41 -17.04 27.27
CA GLN A 122 -10.13 -15.63 27.01
C GLN A 122 -10.40 -14.78 28.24
N PHE A 123 -9.49 -13.84 28.50
CA PHE A 123 -9.47 -13.03 29.71
C PHE A 123 -9.16 -11.58 29.37
N THR A 124 -9.53 -10.62 30.22
CA THR A 124 -8.98 -9.26 30.17
C THR A 124 -8.01 -9.05 31.32
N ILE A 125 -7.00 -8.20 31.10
CA ILE A 125 -6.05 -7.80 32.14
C ILE A 125 -6.38 -6.38 32.55
N ASP A 126 -7.05 -6.24 33.68
CA ASP A 126 -7.62 -4.96 34.11
C ASP A 126 -6.72 -4.30 35.16
N THR A 127 -6.52 -2.98 35.05
CA THR A 127 -5.68 -2.25 36.01
C THR A 127 -6.35 -2.15 37.37
N THR A 128 -5.54 -2.19 38.42
CA THR A 128 -5.98 -1.81 39.78
C THR A 128 -5.46 -0.41 40.15
N SER A 129 -5.86 0.08 41.32
CA SER A 129 -5.30 1.31 41.92
C SER A 129 -3.79 1.24 42.18
N SER A 130 -3.21 0.03 42.19
CA SER A 130 -1.79 -0.20 42.40
C SER A 130 -1.06 -0.44 41.08
N LYS A 131 -0.04 0.39 40.79
CA LYS A 131 0.79 0.26 39.58
C LYS A 131 1.42 -1.14 39.49
N GLY A 132 1.25 -1.80 38.34
CA GLY A 132 1.82 -3.13 38.08
C GLY A 132 1.06 -4.29 38.73
N VAL A 133 -0.12 -4.02 39.28
CA VAL A 133 -1.03 -5.01 39.87
C VAL A 133 -2.34 -5.02 39.07
N TYR A 134 -2.81 -6.22 38.74
CA TYR A 134 -3.93 -6.43 37.82
C TYR A 134 -4.96 -7.40 38.39
N THR A 135 -6.17 -7.35 37.87
CA THR A 135 -7.12 -8.47 37.94
C THR A 135 -7.19 -9.18 36.58
N ILE A 136 -7.48 -10.48 36.59
CA ILE A 136 -7.63 -11.28 35.37
C ILE A 136 -9.12 -11.62 35.25
N ALA A 137 -9.87 -10.86 34.45
CA ALA A 137 -11.32 -11.03 34.35
C ALA A 137 -11.69 -12.04 33.26
N THR A 138 -12.71 -12.86 33.52
CA THR A 138 -13.10 -13.96 32.61
C THR A 138 -14.07 -13.47 31.54
N LYS A 139 -13.80 -13.83 30.27
CA LYS A 139 -14.73 -13.51 29.18
C LYS A 139 -16.05 -14.28 29.30
N SER A 140 -16.04 -15.50 29.85
CA SER A 140 -17.25 -16.29 30.14
C SER A 140 -18.22 -15.56 31.07
N SER A 141 -17.73 -14.69 31.95
CA SER A 141 -18.56 -13.88 32.85
C SER A 141 -18.86 -12.46 32.33
N ASN A 142 -18.41 -12.13 31.12
CA ASN A 142 -18.42 -10.77 30.59
C ASN A 142 -17.75 -9.77 31.55
N GLY A 143 -16.62 -10.15 32.15
CA GLY A 143 -15.84 -9.31 33.07
C GLY A 143 -16.42 -9.16 34.48
N LYS A 144 -17.54 -9.83 34.81
CA LYS A 144 -18.17 -9.75 36.15
C LYS A 144 -17.40 -10.52 37.22
N ARG A 145 -16.55 -11.47 36.81
CA ARG A 145 -15.74 -12.34 37.67
C ARG A 145 -14.29 -12.31 37.25
N VAL A 146 -13.42 -12.52 38.25
CA VAL A 146 -11.96 -12.52 38.10
C VAL A 146 -11.37 -13.76 38.73
N LEU A 147 -10.13 -14.12 38.35
CA LEU A 147 -9.35 -15.14 39.04
C LEU A 147 -9.18 -14.79 40.53
N ASP A 148 -9.57 -15.72 41.39
CA ASP A 148 -9.63 -15.58 42.85
C ASP A 148 -8.93 -16.79 43.50
N ALA A 149 -7.97 -16.52 44.39
CA ALA A 149 -7.42 -17.54 45.27
C ALA A 149 -8.46 -17.88 46.36
N GLU A 150 -8.98 -19.10 46.29
CA GLU A 150 -10.17 -19.53 47.02
C GLU A 150 -10.06 -19.23 48.53
N ARG A 151 -11.14 -18.67 49.10
CA ARG A 151 -11.24 -18.32 50.53
C ARG A 151 -10.09 -17.45 51.04
N LYS A 152 -9.45 -16.68 50.15
CA LYS A 152 -8.25 -15.87 50.44
C LYS A 152 -7.06 -16.70 50.93
N GLY A 153 -7.01 -17.98 50.57
CA GLY A 153 -5.95 -18.90 50.99
C GLY A 153 -4.56 -18.46 50.51
N THR A 154 -3.53 -18.81 51.29
CA THR A 154 -2.13 -18.47 51.04
C THR A 154 -1.20 -19.69 51.05
N ALA A 155 -1.75 -20.89 51.29
CA ALA A 155 -1.00 -22.14 51.31
C ALA A 155 -0.70 -22.65 49.89
N ASP A 156 0.32 -23.49 49.74
CA ASP A 156 0.55 -24.20 48.47
C ASP A 156 -0.63 -25.16 48.26
N GLY A 157 -1.10 -25.29 47.03
CA GLY A 157 -2.31 -26.05 46.71
C GLY A 157 -3.63 -25.32 46.99
N THR A 158 -3.59 -24.03 47.38
CA THR A 158 -4.82 -23.22 47.42
C THR A 158 -5.42 -23.16 46.02
N ASN A 159 -6.68 -23.55 45.87
CA ASN A 159 -7.35 -23.58 44.59
C ASN A 159 -7.50 -22.17 43.98
N VAL A 160 -7.46 -22.09 42.64
CA VAL A 160 -7.81 -20.87 41.91
C VAL A 160 -9.12 -21.11 41.16
N LEU A 161 -10.09 -20.25 41.42
CA LEU A 161 -11.43 -20.30 40.82
C LEU A 161 -11.79 -18.90 40.29
N GLN A 162 -12.90 -18.77 39.56
CA GLN A 162 -13.46 -17.44 39.30
C GLN A 162 -14.46 -17.05 40.39
N TRP A 163 -14.42 -15.79 40.81
CA TRP A 163 -15.38 -15.24 41.76
C TRP A 163 -15.77 -13.81 41.39
N LYS A 164 -16.96 -13.37 41.80
CA LYS A 164 -17.43 -11.99 41.64
C LYS A 164 -16.34 -11.00 42.04
N TYR A 165 -16.08 -10.06 41.13
CA TYR A 165 -15.10 -9.00 41.37
C TYR A 165 -15.43 -8.25 42.66
N GLY A 166 -14.42 -8.10 43.52
CA GLY A 166 -14.49 -7.25 44.70
C GLY A 166 -13.38 -6.23 44.67
N LYS A 167 -13.76 -4.95 44.72
CA LYS A 167 -12.81 -3.85 44.83
C LYS A 167 -11.84 -4.09 46.00
N ASP A 168 -10.55 -3.91 45.75
CA ASP A 168 -9.45 -4.02 46.72
C ASP A 168 -9.26 -5.41 47.38
N LYS A 169 -9.85 -6.47 46.84
CA LYS A 169 -9.61 -7.86 47.28
C LYS A 169 -8.24 -8.35 46.81
N LYS A 170 -7.24 -8.33 47.69
CA LYS A 170 -5.85 -8.77 47.38
C LYS A 170 -5.75 -10.20 46.85
N ASN A 171 -6.66 -11.10 47.22
CA ASN A 171 -6.67 -12.49 46.74
C ASN A 171 -7.10 -12.61 45.25
N GLN A 172 -7.65 -11.53 44.67
CA GLN A 172 -8.02 -11.42 43.26
C GLN A 172 -6.97 -10.66 42.41
N GLN A 173 -5.87 -10.22 43.03
CA GLN A 173 -4.87 -9.34 42.42
C GLN A 173 -3.60 -10.12 42.06
N TRP A 174 -3.03 -9.79 40.90
CA TRP A 174 -1.94 -10.53 40.27
C TRP A 174 -0.85 -9.60 39.73
N LYS A 175 0.40 -10.05 39.75
CA LYS A 175 1.56 -9.42 39.11
C LYS A 175 2.09 -10.32 38.01
N PHE A 176 2.40 -9.74 36.85
CA PHE A 176 3.01 -10.44 35.72
C PHE A 176 4.52 -10.18 35.74
N GLU A 177 5.30 -11.23 35.93
CA GLU A 177 6.77 -11.19 35.99
C GLU A 177 7.33 -11.84 34.73
N ALA A 178 7.85 -11.02 33.80
CA ALA A 178 8.32 -11.49 32.49
C ALA A 178 9.54 -12.41 32.60
N ILE A 179 9.53 -13.51 31.84
CA ILE A 179 10.63 -14.48 31.77
C ILE A 179 11.54 -14.10 30.61
N LYS A 180 12.75 -13.61 30.92
CA LYS A 180 13.77 -13.27 29.92
C LYS A 180 14.54 -14.53 29.50
N SER A 181 14.69 -14.79 28.21
CA SER A 181 15.48 -15.91 27.69
C SER A 181 16.97 -15.56 27.69
N ASN A 182 17.76 -16.21 28.56
CA ASN A 182 19.23 -16.18 28.47
C ASN A 182 19.68 -17.32 27.55
N SER A 183 20.31 -17.00 26.42
CA SER A 183 21.13 -17.93 25.65
C SER A 183 22.59 -17.60 25.90
N SER A 184 23.28 -18.53 26.56
CA SER A 184 24.72 -18.60 26.71
C SER A 184 25.38 -19.04 25.41
N ASP A 185 26.31 -18.24 24.86
CA ASP A 185 27.60 -18.76 24.38
C ASP A 185 28.66 -17.65 24.28
N ASN A 186 29.91 -18.07 24.42
CA ASN A 186 31.06 -17.33 24.96
C ASN A 186 31.89 -16.55 23.90
N THR A 187 32.49 -15.45 24.37
CA THR A 187 33.71 -14.73 23.91
C THR A 187 33.75 -14.10 22.51
N THR A 188 33.69 -12.76 22.45
CA THR A 188 34.89 -11.88 22.46
C THR A 188 34.49 -10.50 23.00
N ASN A 189 35.32 -9.97 23.90
CA ASN A 189 35.18 -8.64 24.49
C ASN A 189 35.09 -7.54 23.42
N ASP A 190 33.95 -6.86 23.37
CA ASP A 190 33.95 -5.43 23.11
C ASP A 190 33.07 -4.73 24.15
N ASN A 191 33.69 -3.79 24.84
CA ASN A 191 33.14 -3.08 25.98
C ASN A 191 32.31 -1.90 25.43
N THR A 192 31.08 -2.16 25.02
CA THR A 192 30.07 -1.11 24.86
C THR A 192 28.77 -1.52 25.52
N THR A 193 28.64 -1.09 26.77
CA THR A 193 27.36 -0.94 27.47
C THR A 193 26.49 0.08 26.72
N SER A 194 25.55 -0.37 25.89
CA SER A 194 24.42 0.47 25.49
C SER A 194 23.15 -0.34 25.13
N ASN A 195 22.18 -0.30 26.06
CA ASN A 195 20.73 -0.24 25.87
C ASN A 195 20.05 -1.17 24.84
N SER A 196 19.55 -2.31 25.32
CA SER A 196 18.56 -3.17 24.62
C SER A 196 17.14 -2.58 24.55
N SER A 197 16.95 -1.28 24.82
CA SER A 197 15.63 -0.63 24.89
C SER A 197 15.19 0.07 23.60
N ASN A 198 16.02 0.10 22.55
CA ASN A 198 15.81 0.97 21.37
C ASN A 198 15.82 0.25 20.01
N LYS A 199 15.78 -1.09 19.94
CA LYS A 199 15.84 -1.82 18.64
C LYS A 199 14.44 -2.00 18.06
N LEU A 200 14.10 -1.22 17.04
CA LEU A 200 12.84 -1.35 16.29
C LEU A 200 12.85 -2.62 15.43
N GLY A 201 13.94 -2.86 14.72
CA GLY A 201 14.02 -3.95 13.75
C GLY A 201 15.39 -4.09 13.13
N SER A 202 15.42 -4.67 11.93
CA SER A 202 16.62 -4.76 11.10
C SER A 202 16.26 -4.92 9.63
N ILE A 203 17.17 -4.50 8.75
CA ILE A 203 17.08 -4.73 7.30
C ILE A 203 18.19 -5.71 6.93
N GLU A 204 17.82 -6.89 6.45
CA GLU A 204 18.76 -7.88 5.94
C GLU A 204 18.91 -7.73 4.43
N VAL A 205 20.14 -7.61 3.95
CA VAL A 205 20.42 -7.36 2.52
C VAL A 205 21.08 -8.58 1.89
N TYR A 206 20.56 -8.98 0.73
CA TYR A 206 20.97 -10.18 0.00
C TYR A 206 21.26 -9.86 -1.46
N VAL A 207 22.21 -10.58 -2.05
CA VAL A 207 22.47 -10.57 -3.51
C VAL A 207 21.87 -11.81 -4.17
N ASP A 208 21.27 -11.65 -5.35
CA ASP A 208 20.69 -12.65 -6.26
C ASP A 208 19.54 -13.51 -5.73
N LYS A 209 19.46 -13.75 -4.41
CA LYS A 209 18.41 -14.53 -3.78
C LYS A 209 18.12 -14.06 -2.36
N ALA A 210 16.90 -13.60 -2.13
CA ALA A 210 16.41 -13.20 -0.82
C ALA A 210 16.37 -14.37 0.18
N ASN A 211 16.52 -14.05 1.47
CA ASN A 211 16.32 -14.97 2.60
C ASN A 211 17.13 -16.27 2.51
N SER A 212 18.36 -16.18 1.98
CA SER A 212 19.30 -17.29 1.85
C SER A 212 20.62 -16.91 2.52
N SER A 213 21.06 -17.71 3.49
CA SER A 213 22.23 -17.39 4.33
C SER A 213 23.52 -17.17 3.54
N SER A 214 23.73 -17.92 2.46
CA SER A 214 24.90 -17.77 1.57
C SER A 214 24.91 -16.47 0.77
N ASN A 215 23.72 -15.87 0.58
CA ASN A 215 23.50 -14.67 -0.20
C ASN A 215 23.41 -13.40 0.64
N LYS A 216 23.27 -13.52 1.96
CA LYS A 216 23.24 -12.37 2.87
C LYS A 216 24.60 -11.68 2.89
N ILE A 217 24.60 -10.37 2.63
CA ILE A 217 25.81 -9.56 2.64
C ILE A 217 25.92 -8.67 3.87
N VAL A 218 24.79 -8.26 4.47
CA VAL A 218 24.81 -7.42 5.68
C VAL A 218 23.45 -7.41 6.40
N THR A 219 23.46 -7.08 7.69
CA THR A 219 22.27 -6.73 8.47
C THR A 219 22.42 -5.31 8.98
N VAL A 220 21.49 -4.43 8.61
CA VAL A 220 21.42 -3.04 9.07
C VAL A 220 20.52 -2.98 10.32
N PRO A 221 21.03 -2.59 11.49
CA PRO A 221 20.19 -2.42 12.67
C PRO A 221 19.29 -1.18 12.53
N VAL A 222 18.02 -1.31 12.93
CA VAL A 222 17.10 -0.17 12.99
C VAL A 222 16.82 0.16 14.45
N THR A 223 17.13 1.39 14.85
CA THR A 223 16.93 1.88 16.21
C THR A 223 15.99 3.08 16.27
N GLY A 224 15.19 3.19 17.33
CA GLY A 224 14.23 4.27 17.52
C GLY A 224 13.31 4.03 18.72
N SER A 225 12.45 5.02 18.99
CA SER A 225 11.44 5.02 20.07
C SER A 225 10.07 5.32 19.47
N GLY A 226 8.98 5.00 20.16
CA GLY A 226 7.61 5.41 19.81
C GLY A 226 6.96 4.59 18.68
N PHE A 227 6.04 3.71 19.08
CA PHE A 227 5.32 2.80 18.21
C PHE A 227 3.96 3.37 17.83
N LYS A 228 3.60 3.32 16.54
CA LYS A 228 2.21 3.39 16.08
C LYS A 228 1.96 2.14 15.25
N THR A 229 1.09 1.24 15.73
CA THR A 229 0.52 0.21 14.85
C THR A 229 -0.41 0.88 13.86
N SER A 230 -0.17 0.66 12.57
CA SER A 230 -1.15 0.92 11.52
C SER A 230 -2.11 -0.26 11.46
N ASN A 231 -3.33 -0.09 11.99
CA ASN A 231 -4.39 -1.11 11.96
C ASN A 231 -5.34 -0.86 10.78
N THR A 232 -4.82 -0.87 9.56
CA THR A 232 -5.67 -0.93 8.36
C THR A 232 -5.53 -2.29 7.72
N GLU A 233 -6.66 -3.00 7.57
CA GLU A 233 -6.75 -4.17 6.71
C GLU A 233 -6.40 -3.73 5.28
N ASP A 234 -5.20 -4.09 4.84
CA ASP A 234 -4.68 -3.84 3.50
C ASP A 234 -4.05 -5.15 3.03
N PRO A 235 -4.35 -5.70 1.84
CA PRO A 235 -3.77 -6.98 1.38
C PRO A 235 -2.26 -6.93 1.15
N PHE A 236 -1.64 -5.76 1.28
CA PHE A 236 -0.19 -5.61 1.33
C PHE A 236 0.34 -5.97 2.73
N THR A 237 -0.46 -5.90 3.79
CA THR A 237 -0.09 -6.43 5.09
C THR A 237 0.09 -7.95 5.01
N PRO A 238 1.18 -8.52 5.55
CA PRO A 238 1.38 -9.97 5.59
C PRO A 238 0.17 -10.69 6.20
N THR A 239 -0.24 -11.81 5.61
CA THR A 239 -1.40 -12.61 6.06
C THR A 239 -1.23 -13.19 7.47
N THR A 240 0.00 -13.21 7.99
CA THR A 240 0.32 -13.59 9.37
C THR A 240 1.40 -12.67 9.91
N THR A 241 1.17 -12.02 11.06
CA THR A 241 2.20 -11.28 11.78
C THR A 241 3.34 -12.22 12.18
N GLN A 242 4.58 -11.83 11.90
CA GLN A 242 5.77 -12.61 12.23
C GLN A 242 6.61 -11.89 13.28
N ASN A 243 7.17 -12.66 14.22
CA ASN A 243 8.12 -12.11 15.17
C ASN A 243 9.40 -11.69 14.42
N LYS A 244 9.86 -10.45 14.62
CA LYS A 244 11.07 -9.90 13.99
C LYS A 244 12.33 -10.74 14.24
N ASP A 245 12.40 -11.44 15.37
CA ASP A 245 13.52 -12.28 15.78
C ASP A 245 13.34 -13.76 15.39
N THR A 246 12.33 -14.10 14.55
CA THR A 246 12.11 -15.47 14.08
C THR A 246 13.30 -16.00 13.26
N SER A 247 13.69 -17.25 13.51
CA SER A 247 14.69 -17.98 12.71
C SER A 247 14.12 -18.51 11.40
N SER A 248 12.79 -18.61 11.27
CA SER A 248 12.07 -19.16 10.12
C SER A 248 11.20 -18.11 9.44
N LEU A 249 11.84 -17.05 8.92
CA LEU A 249 11.15 -15.94 8.27
C LEU A 249 10.48 -16.40 6.96
N LYS A 250 9.19 -16.11 6.82
CA LYS A 250 8.43 -16.24 5.57
C LYS A 250 8.36 -14.88 4.88
N LEU A 251 8.69 -14.83 3.60
CA LEU A 251 8.59 -13.58 2.84
C LEU A 251 7.15 -13.33 2.40
N THR A 252 6.72 -12.07 2.45
CA THR A 252 5.43 -11.63 1.90
C THR A 252 5.40 -11.90 0.40
N LYS A 253 4.29 -12.44 -0.12
CA LYS A 253 4.18 -12.75 -1.55
C LYS A 253 4.12 -11.47 -2.38
N SER A 254 4.85 -11.42 -3.49
CA SER A 254 4.75 -10.29 -4.43
C SER A 254 3.54 -10.42 -5.35
N PHE A 255 2.86 -9.31 -5.62
CA PHE A 255 1.81 -9.25 -6.65
C PHE A 255 2.35 -9.28 -8.08
N LYS A 256 3.66 -9.17 -8.28
CA LYS A 256 4.32 -9.42 -9.57
C LYS A 256 4.68 -10.90 -9.79
N GLU A 257 4.41 -11.77 -8.82
CA GLU A 257 4.69 -13.21 -8.96
C GLU A 257 3.56 -13.91 -9.72
N PHE A 258 3.91 -14.55 -10.84
CA PHE A 258 3.00 -15.34 -11.65
C PHE A 258 3.63 -16.71 -11.95
N ASN A 259 2.90 -17.80 -11.70
CA ASN A 259 3.38 -19.17 -11.82
C ASN A 259 4.75 -19.41 -11.13
N GLY A 260 4.94 -18.83 -9.94
CA GLY A 260 6.17 -18.96 -9.16
C GLY A 260 7.37 -18.17 -9.68
N THR A 261 7.19 -17.30 -10.67
CA THR A 261 8.25 -16.44 -11.23
C THR A 261 7.89 -14.96 -11.07
N LEU A 262 8.86 -14.14 -10.66
CA LEU A 262 8.70 -12.69 -10.60
C LEU A 262 8.73 -12.08 -12.02
N GLY A 263 7.65 -11.39 -12.39
CA GLY A 263 7.55 -10.61 -13.63
C GLY A 263 7.93 -9.14 -13.45
N GLY A 264 7.87 -8.37 -14.54
CA GLY A 264 8.01 -6.92 -14.57
C GLY A 264 6.67 -6.17 -14.45
N ASN A 265 5.56 -6.85 -14.73
CA ASN A 265 4.21 -6.32 -14.82
C ASN A 265 3.37 -6.74 -13.59
N PRO A 266 2.53 -5.84 -12.99
CA PRO A 266 2.40 -4.39 -13.27
C PRO A 266 3.67 -3.60 -12.94
N LEU A 267 3.79 -2.36 -13.44
CA LEU A 267 5.00 -1.54 -13.24
C LEU A 267 5.29 -1.30 -11.75
N ILE A 268 4.23 -1.05 -10.98
CA ILE A 268 4.25 -0.95 -9.51
C ILE A 268 3.08 -1.74 -8.93
N THR A 269 3.20 -2.16 -7.68
CA THR A 269 2.16 -2.92 -6.97
C THR A 269 1.59 -2.15 -5.80
N GLN A 270 2.36 -1.26 -5.17
CA GLN A 270 1.99 -0.56 -3.95
C GLN A 270 0.89 0.51 -4.14
N SER A 271 0.53 0.84 -5.37
CA SER A 271 -0.45 1.87 -5.73
C SER A 271 -1.11 1.53 -7.07
N PHE A 272 -2.26 2.16 -7.35
CA PHE A 272 -3.00 2.03 -8.60
C PHE A 272 -2.80 3.27 -9.47
N ALA A 273 -2.80 3.06 -10.78
CA ALA A 273 -2.71 4.12 -11.76
C ALA A 273 -3.25 3.61 -13.09
N ALA A 274 -3.87 4.51 -13.84
CA ALA A 274 -4.49 4.21 -15.11
C ALA A 274 -4.10 5.22 -16.18
N ASP A 275 -4.46 4.93 -17.43
CA ASP A 275 -4.45 5.89 -18.53
C ASP A 275 -3.04 6.47 -18.74
N PRO A 276 -2.05 5.61 -19.07
CA PRO A 276 -0.66 5.98 -19.01
C PRO A 276 -0.28 6.97 -20.11
N THR A 277 0.60 7.90 -19.78
CA THR A 277 1.40 8.66 -20.75
C THR A 277 2.85 8.72 -20.27
N CYS A 278 3.80 9.12 -21.13
CA CYS A 278 5.19 9.19 -20.72
C CYS A 278 6.02 10.22 -21.49
N VAL A 279 7.11 10.65 -20.85
CA VAL A 279 8.15 11.49 -21.46
C VAL A 279 9.52 11.00 -21.01
N GLU A 280 10.45 10.87 -21.95
CA GLU A 280 11.87 10.68 -21.63
C GLU A 280 12.48 12.04 -21.25
N TYR A 281 13.36 12.07 -20.26
CA TYR A 281 14.21 13.22 -19.99
C TYR A 281 15.50 12.77 -19.30
N ASN A 282 16.65 13.14 -19.86
CA ASN A 282 17.99 12.83 -19.35
C ASN A 282 18.21 11.34 -19.05
N GLY A 283 17.76 10.46 -19.96
CA GLY A 283 17.93 9.01 -19.85
C GLY A 283 16.93 8.31 -18.94
N ARG A 284 16.00 9.07 -18.33
CA ARG A 284 14.90 8.56 -17.49
C ARG A 284 13.58 8.66 -18.23
N LEU A 285 12.79 7.60 -18.19
CA LEU A 285 11.39 7.63 -18.60
C LEU A 285 10.52 8.00 -17.39
N TYR A 286 9.70 9.03 -17.53
CA TYR A 286 8.69 9.42 -16.55
C TYR A 286 7.32 9.03 -17.09
N VAL A 287 6.57 8.26 -16.32
CA VAL A 287 5.24 7.77 -16.66
C VAL A 287 4.23 8.41 -15.72
N TYR A 288 3.15 8.91 -16.29
CA TYR A 288 2.03 9.54 -15.59
C TYR A 288 0.78 8.73 -15.83
N GLY A 289 -0.15 8.75 -14.88
CA GLY A 289 -1.46 8.15 -15.05
C GLY A 289 -2.53 8.78 -14.16
N THR A 290 -3.80 8.57 -14.48
CA THR A 290 -4.94 8.84 -13.60
C THR A 290 -4.72 8.13 -12.26
N GLY A 291 -4.80 8.86 -11.14
CA GLY A 291 -4.62 8.32 -9.79
C GLY A 291 -5.87 7.57 -9.32
N ASP A 292 -6.03 6.32 -9.77
CA ASP A 292 -7.05 5.39 -9.26
C ASP A 292 -6.79 5.12 -7.76
N LYS A 293 -7.85 5.20 -6.94
CA LYS A 293 -7.77 4.92 -5.49
C LYS A 293 -8.87 3.95 -5.10
N ILE A 294 -8.47 2.75 -4.70
CA ILE A 294 -9.42 1.73 -4.25
C ILE A 294 -10.17 2.20 -3.01
N THR A 295 -11.49 1.96 -3.00
CA THR A 295 -12.35 2.26 -1.86
C THR A 295 -13.16 1.03 -1.46
N PHE A 296 -13.50 0.94 -0.17
CA PHE A 296 -14.20 -0.20 0.40
C PHE A 296 -15.56 0.20 0.96
N ASP A 297 -16.47 -0.77 1.01
CA ASP A 297 -17.70 -0.69 1.79
C ASP A 297 -17.47 -1.06 3.26
N SER A 298 -18.52 -0.99 4.07
CA SER A 298 -18.46 -1.28 5.51
C SER A 298 -18.08 -2.72 5.83
N ASN A 299 -18.14 -3.63 4.84
CA ASN A 299 -17.80 -5.05 4.98
C ASN A 299 -16.39 -5.36 4.44
N GLY A 300 -15.61 -4.33 4.08
CA GLY A 300 -14.26 -4.50 3.52
C GLY A 300 -14.23 -4.94 2.06
N LYS A 301 -15.37 -4.93 1.35
CA LYS A 301 -15.41 -5.27 -0.08
C LYS A 301 -15.12 -4.04 -0.93
N ALA A 302 -14.32 -4.22 -1.98
CA ALA A 302 -14.03 -3.16 -2.94
C ALA A 302 -15.31 -2.64 -3.61
N LYS A 303 -15.50 -1.31 -3.60
CA LYS A 303 -16.57 -0.62 -4.31
C LYS A 303 -16.18 -0.40 -5.76
N ASN A 304 -17.16 -0.43 -6.67
CA ASN A 304 -16.98 -0.01 -8.07
C ASN A 304 -16.24 1.33 -8.15
N ASN A 305 -15.22 1.38 -9.00
CA ASN A 305 -14.45 2.59 -9.24
C ASN A 305 -15.39 3.69 -9.71
N SER A 306 -15.43 4.79 -8.95
CA SER A 306 -16.27 5.94 -9.28
C SER A 306 -15.67 6.83 -10.37
N TYR A 307 -14.39 6.61 -10.70
CA TYR A 307 -13.57 7.45 -11.56
C TYR A 307 -13.49 8.92 -11.09
N SER A 308 -13.91 9.23 -9.86
CA SER A 308 -13.87 10.58 -9.29
C SER A 308 -12.53 10.82 -8.60
N THR A 309 -11.52 11.20 -9.38
CA THR A 309 -10.17 11.50 -8.89
C THR A 309 -9.65 12.79 -9.51
N HIS A 310 -8.96 13.58 -8.70
CA HIS A 310 -8.25 14.80 -9.08
C HIS A 310 -6.73 14.66 -8.95
N THR A 311 -6.25 13.42 -8.85
CA THR A 311 -4.82 13.13 -8.67
C THR A 311 -4.24 12.44 -9.90
N LEU A 312 -2.99 12.76 -10.23
CA LEU A 312 -2.21 12.07 -11.26
C LEU A 312 -1.01 11.40 -10.61
N LYS A 313 -0.84 10.10 -10.82
CA LYS A 313 0.30 9.31 -10.33
C LYS A 313 1.51 9.52 -11.23
N VAL A 314 2.71 9.58 -10.65
CA VAL A 314 3.98 9.66 -11.38
C VAL A 314 4.94 8.56 -10.92
N ILE A 315 5.51 7.84 -11.87
CA ILE A 315 6.61 6.89 -11.64
C ILE A 315 7.73 7.13 -12.66
N SER A 316 8.97 6.72 -12.36
CA SER A 316 10.08 6.87 -13.31
C SER A 316 11.03 5.68 -13.33
N SER A 317 11.70 5.44 -14.46
CA SER A 317 12.69 4.37 -14.59
C SER A 317 13.80 4.73 -15.58
N GLU A 318 15.01 4.23 -15.36
CA GLU A 318 16.15 4.29 -16.30
C GLU A 318 16.26 3.03 -17.14
N ASP A 319 15.63 1.94 -16.71
CA ASP A 319 15.91 0.60 -17.19
C ASP A 319 14.65 -0.25 -17.50
N LEU A 320 13.46 0.36 -17.35
CA LEU A 320 12.14 -0.23 -17.58
C LEU A 320 11.75 -1.38 -16.63
N VAL A 321 12.56 -1.66 -15.61
CA VAL A 321 12.31 -2.73 -14.63
C VAL A 321 12.23 -2.16 -13.21
N ASN A 322 13.22 -1.35 -12.82
CA ASN A 322 13.26 -0.66 -11.54
C ASN A 322 12.47 0.64 -11.66
N TRP A 323 11.29 0.68 -11.05
CA TRP A 323 10.40 1.84 -11.08
C TRP A 323 10.46 2.58 -9.75
N ARG A 324 10.79 3.87 -9.81
CA ARG A 324 10.73 4.81 -8.68
C ARG A 324 9.35 5.41 -8.59
N ASP A 325 8.77 5.38 -7.40
CA ASP A 325 7.56 6.15 -7.09
C ASP A 325 7.93 7.64 -6.91
N GLU A 326 7.40 8.50 -7.77
CA GLU A 326 7.60 9.96 -7.72
C GLU A 326 6.45 10.69 -7.04
N GLY A 327 5.44 9.95 -6.55
CA GLY A 327 4.30 10.48 -5.82
C GLY A 327 3.12 10.84 -6.72
N GLU A 328 2.28 11.74 -6.24
CA GLU A 328 1.05 12.17 -6.91
C GLU A 328 1.01 13.69 -7.06
N ILE A 329 0.38 14.14 -8.14
CA ILE A 329 0.06 15.55 -8.39
C ILE A 329 -1.41 15.73 -8.03
N ASP A 330 -1.69 16.54 -7.00
CA ASP A 330 -3.06 16.97 -6.71
C ASP A 330 -3.44 18.15 -7.60
N VAL A 331 -4.09 17.85 -8.73
CA VAL A 331 -4.45 18.83 -9.75
C VAL A 331 -5.48 19.83 -9.22
N LYS A 332 -6.39 19.40 -8.34
CA LYS A 332 -7.36 20.31 -7.71
C LYS A 332 -6.64 21.33 -6.84
N SER A 333 -5.68 20.89 -6.03
CA SER A 333 -4.88 21.79 -5.20
C SER A 333 -4.00 22.75 -6.03
N VAL A 334 -3.47 22.28 -7.18
CA VAL A 334 -2.64 23.12 -8.08
C VAL A 334 -3.47 24.14 -8.88
N THR A 335 -4.69 23.78 -9.29
CA THR A 335 -5.51 24.61 -10.20
C THR A 335 -6.56 25.46 -9.47
N GLY A 336 -7.12 24.96 -8.37
CA GLY A 336 -8.27 25.54 -7.68
C GLY A 336 -9.62 25.35 -8.38
N TRP A 337 -9.65 25.02 -9.68
CA TRP A 337 -10.88 24.94 -10.48
C TRP A 337 -11.22 23.52 -10.97
N ALA A 338 -10.22 22.65 -11.18
CA ALA A 338 -10.47 21.31 -11.69
C ALA A 338 -10.95 20.37 -10.58
N ASN A 339 -12.04 19.64 -10.83
CA ASN A 339 -12.57 18.65 -9.88
C ASN A 339 -12.16 17.22 -10.23
N ASN A 340 -11.69 17.00 -11.45
CA ASN A 340 -11.18 15.72 -11.93
C ASN A 340 -9.86 15.92 -12.69
N ALA A 341 -9.05 14.88 -12.75
CA ALA A 341 -7.84 14.80 -13.56
C ALA A 341 -7.70 13.39 -14.12
N TRP A 342 -8.19 13.19 -15.35
CA TRP A 342 -8.18 11.91 -16.05
C TRP A 342 -7.24 11.95 -17.26
N ALA A 343 -6.75 10.79 -17.66
CA ALA A 343 -6.04 10.53 -18.91
C ALA A 343 -4.98 11.60 -19.21
N PRO A 344 -3.91 11.68 -18.40
CA PRO A 344 -2.91 12.70 -18.61
C PRO A 344 -2.22 12.56 -19.97
N SER A 345 -1.78 13.69 -20.54
CA SER A 345 -0.83 13.72 -21.65
C SER A 345 0.36 14.59 -21.28
N ILE A 346 1.58 14.07 -21.39
CA ILE A 346 2.79 14.81 -21.07
C ILE A 346 3.54 15.19 -22.36
N ALA A 347 3.93 16.45 -22.45
CA ALA A 347 4.81 16.94 -23.49
C ALA A 347 5.99 17.72 -22.89
N LYS A 348 7.15 17.68 -23.55
CA LYS A 348 8.28 18.56 -23.27
C LYS A 348 8.58 19.43 -24.50
N LYS A 349 8.90 20.70 -24.29
CA LYS A 349 9.32 21.62 -25.36
C LYS A 349 10.43 22.53 -24.87
N LYS A 350 11.41 22.80 -25.73
CA LYS A 350 12.46 23.78 -25.45
C LYS A 350 11.91 25.18 -25.68
N ILE A 351 11.89 26.01 -24.64
CA ILE A 351 11.47 27.41 -24.68
C ILE A 351 12.59 28.23 -24.06
N ASN A 352 13.10 29.21 -24.81
CA ASN A 352 14.22 30.07 -24.39
C ASN A 352 15.45 29.28 -23.91
N GLY A 353 15.82 28.23 -24.65
CA GLY A 353 17.01 27.43 -24.35
C GLY A 353 16.84 26.33 -23.31
N SER A 354 15.71 26.28 -22.59
CA SER A 354 15.46 25.30 -21.53
C SER A 354 14.21 24.46 -21.80
N TYR A 355 14.22 23.18 -21.40
CA TYR A 355 13.02 22.36 -21.46
C TYR A 355 11.98 22.84 -20.45
N LYS A 356 10.73 22.92 -20.91
CA LYS A 356 9.51 23.08 -20.12
C LYS A 356 8.64 21.85 -20.33
N PHE A 357 7.91 21.46 -19.28
CA PHE A 357 7.00 20.31 -19.28
C PHE A 357 5.57 20.80 -19.21
N PHE A 358 4.69 20.17 -19.99
CA PHE A 358 3.28 20.50 -20.12
C PHE A 358 2.46 19.23 -19.90
N LEU A 359 1.67 19.22 -18.82
CA LEU A 359 0.85 18.08 -18.44
C LEU A 359 -0.62 18.43 -18.65
N TYR A 360 -1.20 17.87 -19.70
CA TYR A 360 -2.61 18.01 -20.05
C TYR A 360 -3.42 16.95 -19.31
N PHE A 361 -4.67 17.25 -18.98
CA PHE A 361 -5.56 16.32 -18.28
C PHE A 361 -7.02 16.66 -18.61
N ALA A 362 -7.89 15.67 -18.55
CA ALA A 362 -9.33 15.88 -18.68
C ALA A 362 -9.97 16.18 -17.30
N ASN A 363 -10.76 17.26 -17.22
CA ASN A 363 -11.59 17.60 -16.07
C ASN A 363 -12.96 16.91 -16.23
N GLY A 364 -12.95 15.58 -16.09
CA GLY A 364 -14.09 14.75 -16.47
C GLY A 364 -14.30 14.78 -17.99
N ALA A 365 -15.51 14.47 -18.43
CA ALA A 365 -15.84 14.42 -19.87
C ALA A 365 -16.17 15.78 -20.51
N ASN A 366 -15.78 16.92 -19.90
CA ASN A 366 -16.28 18.25 -20.27
C ASN A 366 -15.22 19.32 -20.54
N GLY A 367 -13.94 18.96 -20.53
CA GLY A 367 -12.89 19.90 -20.88
C GLY A 367 -11.50 19.42 -20.49
N ILE A 368 -10.49 20.09 -21.03
CA ILE A 368 -9.08 19.70 -20.92
C ILE A 368 -8.30 20.87 -20.31
N GLY A 369 -7.60 20.61 -19.21
CA GLY A 369 -6.67 21.53 -18.57
C GLY A 369 -5.22 21.30 -19.00
N VAL A 370 -4.33 22.20 -18.59
CA VAL A 370 -2.88 22.08 -18.78
C VAL A 370 -2.16 22.62 -17.55
N LEU A 371 -1.14 21.91 -17.09
CA LEU A 371 -0.19 22.35 -16.06
C LEU A 371 1.19 22.56 -16.69
N THR A 372 2.03 23.37 -16.04
CA THR A 372 3.42 23.63 -16.46
C THR A 372 4.42 23.33 -15.36
N ALA A 373 5.62 22.88 -15.74
CA ALA A 373 6.74 22.68 -14.82
C ALA A 373 8.09 22.83 -15.53
N ASP A 374 9.15 23.04 -14.73
CA ASP A 374 10.54 23.10 -15.18
C ASP A 374 11.27 21.75 -15.04
N SER A 375 10.60 20.76 -14.45
CA SER A 375 11.08 19.40 -14.24
C SER A 375 9.92 18.42 -14.48
N PRO A 376 10.18 17.18 -14.94
CA PRO A 376 9.13 16.19 -15.15
C PRO A 376 8.40 15.80 -13.85
N THR A 377 8.97 16.07 -12.68
CA THR A 377 8.32 15.82 -11.38
C THR A 377 7.74 17.07 -10.73
N GLY A 378 7.67 18.20 -11.45
CA GLY A 378 7.19 19.46 -10.91
C GLY A 378 8.29 20.27 -10.18
N PRO A 379 7.90 21.22 -9.31
CA PRO A 379 6.54 21.54 -8.91
C PRO A 379 5.70 22.04 -10.09
N TRP A 380 4.43 21.62 -10.11
CA TRP A 380 3.48 21.98 -11.17
C TRP A 380 2.76 23.29 -10.86
N LYS A 381 2.44 24.04 -11.91
CA LYS A 381 1.70 25.30 -11.83
C LYS A 381 0.54 25.28 -12.81
N SER A 382 -0.60 25.87 -12.42
CA SER A 382 -1.70 26.15 -13.32
C SER A 382 -1.46 27.49 -14.04
N PRO A 383 -1.14 27.51 -15.35
CA PRO A 383 -0.98 28.75 -16.10
C PRO A 383 -2.33 29.41 -16.44
N ARG A 384 -3.45 28.73 -16.17
CA ARG A 384 -4.81 29.15 -16.52
C ARG A 384 -5.74 29.04 -15.31
N SER A 385 -6.79 29.87 -15.29
CA SER A 385 -7.88 29.81 -14.30
C SER A 385 -9.09 28.99 -14.78
N SER A 386 -8.98 28.36 -15.95
CA SER A 386 -10.02 27.54 -16.57
C SER A 386 -9.40 26.55 -17.56
N GLU A 387 -10.23 25.70 -18.13
CA GLU A 387 -9.84 24.75 -19.19
C GLU A 387 -9.17 25.45 -20.40
N LEU A 388 -8.27 24.71 -21.06
CA LEU A 388 -7.70 25.04 -22.36
C LEU A 388 -8.68 24.73 -23.49
N ILE A 389 -9.34 23.57 -23.42
CA ILE A 389 -10.45 23.18 -24.31
C ILE A 389 -11.70 23.04 -23.46
N SER A 390 -12.79 23.68 -23.87
CA SER A 390 -14.08 23.66 -23.17
C SER A 390 -15.23 23.48 -24.17
N ARG A 391 -16.45 23.38 -23.64
CA ARG A 391 -17.68 23.35 -24.46
C ARG A 391 -17.91 24.62 -25.29
N SER A 392 -17.29 25.74 -24.95
CA SER A 392 -17.35 26.97 -25.75
C SER A 392 -16.26 27.05 -26.83
N THR A 393 -15.31 26.11 -26.84
CA THR A 393 -14.33 26.02 -27.93
C THR A 393 -15.06 25.63 -29.22
N PRO A 394 -14.83 26.32 -30.35
CA PRO A 394 -15.48 25.98 -31.61
C PRO A 394 -15.31 24.50 -31.97
N GLY A 395 -16.41 23.86 -32.39
CA GLY A 395 -16.40 22.44 -32.77
C GLY A 395 -16.41 21.43 -31.62
N CYS A 396 -16.57 21.88 -30.36
CA CYS A 396 -16.48 21.06 -29.14
C CYS A 396 -17.77 21.01 -28.30
N SER A 397 -18.92 21.37 -28.89
CA SER A 397 -20.22 21.25 -28.20
C SER A 397 -20.52 19.79 -27.84
N GLY A 398 -21.47 19.56 -26.91
CA GLY A 398 -21.84 18.21 -26.49
C GLY A 398 -22.39 17.33 -27.61
N SER A 399 -23.06 17.92 -28.60
CA SER A 399 -23.54 17.19 -29.79
C SER A 399 -22.44 16.85 -30.79
N GLU A 400 -21.32 17.56 -30.73
CA GLU A 400 -20.18 17.39 -31.65
C GLU A 400 -19.11 16.46 -31.09
N VAL A 401 -18.89 16.51 -29.77
CA VAL A 401 -17.91 15.73 -29.02
C VAL A 401 -18.56 15.31 -27.70
N PRO A 402 -19.31 14.19 -27.62
CA PRO A 402 -20.00 13.77 -26.41
C PRO A 402 -19.06 13.71 -25.19
N TRP A 403 -17.88 13.12 -25.34
CA TRP A 403 -16.85 13.10 -24.30
C TRP A 403 -15.66 13.95 -24.70
N LEU A 404 -15.54 15.12 -24.07
CA LEU A 404 -14.46 16.08 -24.28
C LEU A 404 -13.32 15.81 -23.28
N PHE A 405 -12.55 14.77 -23.57
CA PHE A 405 -11.53 14.21 -22.68
C PHE A 405 -10.37 13.55 -23.47
N ASP A 406 -9.56 12.75 -22.77
CA ASP A 406 -8.46 11.93 -23.30
C ASP A 406 -7.52 12.70 -24.24
N PRO A 407 -6.83 13.73 -23.71
CA PRO A 407 -5.86 14.49 -24.49
C PRO A 407 -4.66 13.64 -24.92
N ALA A 408 -4.20 13.87 -26.14
CA ALA A 408 -2.94 13.40 -26.66
C ALA A 408 -2.14 14.57 -27.22
N VAL A 409 -0.90 14.76 -26.78
CA VAL A 409 -0.07 15.88 -27.26
C VAL A 409 1.20 15.39 -27.93
N LEU A 410 1.45 15.93 -29.13
CA LEU A 410 2.71 15.81 -29.85
C LEU A 410 3.36 17.19 -29.95
N VAL A 411 4.64 17.28 -29.63
CA VAL A 411 5.50 18.38 -30.10
C VAL A 411 6.28 17.85 -31.27
N ASP A 412 6.01 18.41 -32.45
CA ASP A 412 6.63 18.01 -33.70
C ASP A 412 8.08 18.50 -33.80
N ASP A 413 8.83 17.99 -34.79
CA ASP A 413 10.26 18.29 -34.97
C ASP A 413 10.53 19.78 -35.22
N ASP A 414 9.55 20.50 -35.80
CA ASP A 414 9.60 21.95 -36.01
C ASP A 414 9.27 22.76 -34.74
N GLY A 415 8.94 22.08 -33.63
CA GLY A 415 8.53 22.66 -32.36
C GLY A 415 7.03 23.02 -32.29
N THR A 416 6.24 22.76 -33.33
CA THR A 416 4.79 22.96 -33.31
C THR A 416 4.13 21.93 -32.41
N GLY A 417 3.24 22.38 -31.50
CA GLY A 417 2.42 21.49 -30.69
C GLY A 417 1.09 21.16 -31.36
N TYR A 418 0.62 19.92 -31.21
CA TYR A 418 -0.70 19.47 -31.62
C TYR A 418 -1.38 18.73 -30.48
N LEU A 419 -2.64 19.04 -30.21
CA LEU A 419 -3.48 18.40 -29.20
C LEU A 419 -4.63 17.66 -29.88
N TYR A 420 -4.69 16.34 -29.67
CA TYR A 420 -5.74 15.43 -30.11
C TYR A 420 -6.62 15.10 -28.91
N PHE A 421 -7.92 14.96 -29.12
CA PHE A 421 -8.85 14.66 -28.04
C PHE A 421 -10.22 14.24 -28.57
N GLY A 422 -11.11 13.91 -27.64
CA GLY A 422 -12.50 13.64 -27.92
C GLY A 422 -12.80 12.15 -27.96
N GLY A 423 -14.10 11.85 -27.99
CA GLY A 423 -14.58 10.48 -27.91
C GLY A 423 -16.07 10.46 -27.57
N GLY A 424 -16.50 9.30 -27.10
CA GLY A 424 -17.90 8.94 -26.94
C GLY A 424 -18.58 8.64 -28.28
N THR A 425 -19.73 8.01 -28.18
CA THR A 425 -20.66 7.76 -29.28
C THR A 425 -22.00 8.37 -28.94
N ASP A 426 -22.66 9.01 -29.91
CA ASP A 426 -24.04 9.46 -29.78
C ASP A 426 -25.05 8.33 -30.07
N GLY A 427 -24.55 7.11 -30.31
CA GLY A 427 -25.34 5.91 -30.61
C GLY A 427 -25.90 5.85 -32.03
N LYS A 428 -25.77 6.91 -32.85
CA LYS A 428 -26.37 6.97 -34.19
C LYS A 428 -25.52 6.27 -35.24
N ASP A 429 -24.21 6.57 -35.27
CA ASP A 429 -23.24 5.85 -36.08
C ASP A 429 -22.05 5.41 -35.22
N LYS A 430 -22.18 4.21 -34.67
CA LYS A 430 -21.12 3.55 -33.89
C LYS A 430 -19.88 3.19 -34.71
N ASN A 431 -19.96 3.14 -36.04
CA ASN A 431 -18.83 2.82 -36.90
C ASN A 431 -18.11 4.09 -37.38
N ASN A 432 -18.77 5.25 -37.39
CA ASN A 432 -18.16 6.55 -37.68
C ASN A 432 -18.66 7.65 -36.74
N PRO A 433 -18.28 7.63 -35.44
CA PRO A 433 -18.80 8.62 -34.48
C PRO A 433 -18.46 10.06 -34.85
N GLY A 434 -17.28 10.29 -35.45
CA GLY A 434 -16.85 11.62 -35.87
C GLY A 434 -16.63 12.61 -34.71
N THR A 435 -16.27 12.08 -33.54
CA THR A 435 -16.16 12.81 -32.27
C THR A 435 -14.73 13.19 -31.91
N ALA A 436 -13.71 12.68 -32.61
CA ALA A 436 -12.32 13.10 -32.43
C ALA A 436 -12.05 14.49 -33.00
N ARG A 437 -11.11 15.20 -32.37
CA ARG A 437 -10.62 16.51 -32.77
C ARG A 437 -9.10 16.55 -32.69
N VAL A 438 -8.50 17.41 -33.53
CA VAL A 438 -7.11 17.84 -33.44
C VAL A 438 -7.01 19.35 -33.56
N VAL A 439 -6.18 19.98 -32.75
CA VAL A 439 -5.95 21.43 -32.80
C VAL A 439 -4.45 21.73 -32.71
N LYS A 440 -4.01 22.75 -33.45
CA LYS A 440 -2.66 23.30 -33.32
C LYS A 440 -2.58 24.13 -32.03
N LEU A 441 -1.55 23.91 -31.23
CA LEU A 441 -1.26 24.69 -30.04
C LEU A 441 -0.44 25.94 -30.38
N GLY A 442 -0.59 26.99 -29.57
CA GLY A 442 0.30 28.15 -29.58
C GLY A 442 1.75 27.76 -29.28
N SER A 443 2.69 28.64 -29.60
CA SER A 443 4.12 28.38 -29.34
C SER A 443 4.42 28.18 -27.85
N ASP A 444 3.58 28.75 -26.97
CA ASP A 444 3.62 28.64 -25.51
C ASP A 444 3.06 27.32 -24.95
N MET A 445 2.43 26.47 -25.79
CA MET A 445 1.78 25.21 -25.44
C MET A 445 0.59 25.33 -24.46
N ILE A 446 0.18 26.55 -24.08
CA ILE A 446 -0.90 26.83 -23.12
C ILE A 446 -2.06 27.64 -23.73
N SER A 447 -2.01 27.81 -25.05
CA SER A 447 -3.01 28.47 -25.89
C SER A 447 -3.28 27.67 -27.17
N LEU A 448 -4.36 27.98 -27.87
CA LEU A 448 -4.69 27.38 -29.18
C LEU A 448 -4.25 28.32 -30.31
N ALA A 449 -3.77 27.75 -31.40
CA ALA A 449 -3.39 28.45 -32.62
C ALA A 449 -4.30 28.06 -33.79
N GLY A 450 -5.61 28.22 -33.58
CA GLY A 450 -6.66 27.87 -34.54
C GLY A 450 -7.82 27.12 -33.88
N ASN A 451 -8.82 26.79 -34.68
CA ASN A 451 -9.97 26.00 -34.23
C ASN A 451 -9.67 24.50 -34.32
N PRO A 452 -10.22 23.68 -33.41
CA PRO A 452 -10.19 22.23 -33.54
C PRO A 452 -10.77 21.75 -34.87
N VAL A 453 -10.08 20.80 -35.50
CA VAL A 453 -10.45 20.15 -36.76
C VAL A 453 -11.00 18.77 -36.45
N LYS A 454 -12.14 18.42 -37.05
CA LYS A 454 -12.76 17.09 -36.92
C LYS A 454 -11.90 16.01 -37.57
N MET A 455 -11.72 14.90 -36.85
CA MET A 455 -11.18 13.65 -37.36
C MET A 455 -12.28 12.57 -37.40
N SER A 456 -12.12 11.58 -38.27
CA SER A 456 -13.08 10.48 -38.45
C SER A 456 -12.42 9.10 -38.32
N PRO A 457 -11.75 8.78 -37.20
CA PRO A 457 -11.35 7.40 -36.89
C PRO A 457 -12.55 6.46 -36.86
N ALA A 458 -12.44 5.32 -37.54
CA ALA A 458 -13.51 4.33 -37.58
C ALA A 458 -13.73 3.72 -36.19
N SER A 459 -14.99 3.62 -35.76
CA SER A 459 -15.39 2.99 -34.49
C SER A 459 -14.75 3.61 -33.24
N LEU A 460 -14.39 4.89 -33.26
CA LEU A 460 -13.82 5.57 -32.11
C LEU A 460 -14.64 5.40 -30.82
N PHE A 461 -13.95 5.31 -29.70
CA PHE A 461 -14.52 5.45 -28.37
C PHE A 461 -13.81 6.53 -27.58
N GLU A 462 -12.50 6.40 -27.38
CA GLU A 462 -11.70 7.23 -26.46
C GLU A 462 -10.19 7.02 -26.74
N ASP A 463 -9.33 7.42 -25.80
CA ASP A 463 -7.90 7.10 -25.77
C ASP A 463 -7.15 7.58 -27.02
N SER A 464 -7.31 8.86 -27.35
CA SER A 464 -6.52 9.45 -28.44
C SER A 464 -5.02 9.37 -28.08
N GLU A 465 -4.21 8.86 -29.00
CA GLU A 465 -2.76 8.88 -28.91
C GLU A 465 -2.11 9.24 -30.24
N ILE A 466 -0.91 9.81 -30.14
CA ILE A 466 -0.18 10.30 -31.32
C ILE A 466 1.32 10.04 -31.20
N ASN A 467 1.87 9.46 -32.26
CA ASN A 467 3.29 9.25 -32.45
C ASN A 467 3.73 9.77 -33.82
N LYS A 468 5.00 10.15 -33.93
CA LYS A 468 5.65 10.41 -35.21
C LYS A 468 6.85 9.47 -35.36
N ILE A 469 6.93 8.77 -36.48
CA ILE A 469 8.06 7.90 -36.83
C ILE A 469 8.50 8.28 -38.24
N GLY A 470 9.71 8.82 -38.35
CA GLY A 470 10.17 9.46 -39.58
C GLY A 470 9.26 10.62 -39.96
N ASP A 471 8.75 10.60 -41.19
CA ASP A 471 7.88 11.63 -41.76
C ASP A 471 6.37 11.29 -41.65
N THR A 472 6.01 10.28 -40.86
CA THR A 472 4.65 9.75 -40.78
C THR A 472 4.12 9.87 -39.36
N TYR A 473 2.90 10.39 -39.24
CA TYR A 473 2.13 10.45 -38.00
C TYR A 473 1.27 9.20 -37.87
N TYR A 474 1.23 8.65 -36.65
CA TYR A 474 0.51 7.44 -36.27
C TYR A 474 -0.46 7.84 -35.16
N TYR A 475 -1.74 7.97 -35.51
CA TYR A 475 -2.80 8.24 -34.55
C TYR A 475 -3.43 6.91 -34.13
N THR A 476 -3.34 6.60 -32.85
CA THR A 476 -3.92 5.39 -32.27
C THR A 476 -5.06 5.74 -31.31
N TYR A 477 -6.03 4.84 -31.21
CA TYR A 477 -7.24 5.09 -30.42
C TYR A 477 -7.96 3.80 -30.01
N CYS A 478 -8.75 3.86 -28.95
CA CYS A 478 -9.59 2.74 -28.51
C CYS A 478 -10.89 2.69 -29.32
N THR A 479 -11.23 1.50 -29.81
CA THR A 479 -12.49 1.23 -30.51
C THR A 479 -13.65 1.02 -29.52
N ASN A 480 -14.86 1.40 -29.90
CA ASN A 480 -16.02 1.22 -29.03
C ASN A 480 -16.46 -0.25 -28.95
N PHE A 481 -17.31 -0.55 -27.97
CA PHE A 481 -17.74 -1.92 -27.67
C PHE A 481 -18.96 -2.38 -28.48
N SER A 482 -19.61 -1.46 -29.20
CA SER A 482 -20.84 -1.73 -29.95
C SER A 482 -20.62 -1.83 -31.46
N THR A 483 -19.42 -1.49 -31.94
CA THR A 483 -19.00 -1.55 -33.33
C THR A 483 -19.22 -2.92 -33.98
N THR A 484 -19.28 -2.92 -35.31
CA THR A 484 -19.31 -4.13 -36.13
C THR A 484 -17.91 -4.66 -36.46
N THR A 485 -16.82 -3.98 -36.08
CA THR A 485 -15.48 -4.54 -36.24
C THR A 485 -15.31 -5.81 -35.42
N THR A 486 -14.45 -6.73 -35.91
CA THR A 486 -14.21 -8.02 -35.26
C THR A 486 -13.68 -7.85 -33.84
N ASN A 487 -12.75 -6.92 -33.66
CA ASN A 487 -12.10 -6.68 -32.38
C ASN A 487 -12.63 -5.37 -31.78
N LYS A 488 -13.23 -5.48 -30.60
CA LYS A 488 -13.92 -4.42 -29.86
C LYS A 488 -13.13 -4.03 -28.62
N GLY A 489 -13.13 -2.75 -28.22
CA GLY A 489 -12.30 -2.29 -27.10
C GLY A 489 -10.80 -2.49 -27.36
N ALA A 490 -10.41 -2.56 -28.63
CA ALA A 490 -9.05 -2.75 -29.08
C ALA A 490 -8.47 -1.42 -29.57
N ILE A 491 -7.14 -1.28 -29.51
CA ILE A 491 -6.41 -0.13 -30.00
C ILE A 491 -6.20 -0.26 -31.52
N TYR A 492 -6.69 0.72 -32.27
CA TYR A 492 -6.61 0.78 -33.73
C TYR A 492 -5.71 1.94 -34.17
N LEU A 493 -5.23 1.88 -35.40
CA LEU A 493 -4.29 2.84 -35.96
C LEU A 493 -4.85 3.56 -37.20
N MET A 494 -4.52 4.83 -37.33
CA MET A 494 -4.54 5.61 -38.57
C MET A 494 -3.17 6.21 -38.83
N THR A 495 -2.84 6.48 -40.09
CA THR A 495 -1.58 7.15 -40.45
C THR A 495 -1.79 8.34 -41.37
N SER A 496 -0.96 9.36 -41.25
CA SER A 496 -0.93 10.51 -42.17
C SER A 496 0.47 11.04 -42.38
N LYS A 497 0.66 11.83 -43.45
CA LYS A 497 1.84 12.70 -43.66
C LYS A 497 1.64 14.12 -43.14
N ASN A 498 0.43 14.44 -42.67
CA ASN A 498 0.06 15.72 -42.11
C ASN A 498 -0.53 15.50 -40.71
N PRO A 499 -0.13 16.29 -39.69
CA PRO A 499 -0.55 16.04 -38.31
C PRO A 499 -2.05 16.29 -38.09
N MET A 500 -2.76 16.96 -39.00
CA MET A 500 -4.17 17.34 -38.77
C MET A 500 -5.15 16.69 -39.74
N THR A 501 -4.71 16.26 -40.92
CA THR A 501 -5.59 15.83 -42.02
C THR A 501 -5.00 14.66 -42.80
N GLY A 502 -5.74 14.10 -43.77
CA GLY A 502 -5.22 13.07 -44.69
C GLY A 502 -5.05 11.69 -44.05
N TRP A 503 -5.79 11.41 -42.98
CA TRP A 503 -5.70 10.17 -42.23
C TRP A 503 -6.17 8.96 -43.04
N GLN A 504 -5.34 7.92 -43.07
CA GLN A 504 -5.64 6.62 -43.65
C GLN A 504 -5.83 5.59 -42.55
N GLN A 505 -6.98 4.93 -42.52
CA GLN A 505 -7.27 3.85 -41.59
C GLN A 505 -6.32 2.67 -41.80
N LYS A 506 -5.80 2.12 -40.70
CA LYS A 506 -5.03 0.86 -40.64
C LYS A 506 -5.80 -0.16 -39.80
N GLY A 507 -5.11 -1.16 -39.27
CA GLY A 507 -5.69 -2.23 -38.48
C GLY A 507 -5.51 -2.06 -36.97
N GLU A 508 -5.79 -3.15 -36.27
CA GLU A 508 -5.51 -3.30 -34.84
C GLU A 508 -4.01 -3.24 -34.55
N VAL A 509 -3.67 -2.61 -33.44
CA VAL A 509 -2.34 -2.58 -32.83
C VAL A 509 -2.29 -3.46 -31.59
N PHE A 510 -3.35 -3.41 -30.77
CA PHE A 510 -3.39 -4.07 -29.47
C PHE A 510 -4.82 -4.49 -29.13
N ALA A 511 -5.03 -5.78 -28.84
CA ALA A 511 -6.35 -6.31 -28.52
C ALA A 511 -6.89 -5.78 -27.17
N SER A 512 -8.17 -5.99 -26.89
CA SER A 512 -8.74 -5.62 -25.59
C SER A 512 -8.07 -6.39 -24.45
N THR A 513 -7.90 -5.73 -23.30
CA THR A 513 -7.30 -6.35 -22.10
C THR A 513 -8.06 -7.60 -21.66
N GLY A 514 -9.39 -7.60 -21.76
CA GLY A 514 -10.21 -8.78 -21.44
C GLY A 514 -9.89 -10.01 -22.30
N SER A 515 -9.61 -9.81 -23.60
CA SER A 515 -9.20 -10.90 -24.49
C SER A 515 -7.79 -11.42 -24.20
N GLN A 516 -6.91 -10.57 -23.66
CA GLN A 516 -5.51 -10.89 -23.40
C GLN A 516 -5.27 -11.45 -21.98
N PHE A 517 -6.16 -11.15 -21.02
CA PHE A 517 -5.99 -11.47 -19.60
C PHE A 517 -7.16 -12.27 -19.03
N ASN A 518 -7.57 -13.35 -19.72
CA ASN A 518 -8.56 -14.32 -19.25
C ASN A 518 -9.89 -13.71 -18.76
N GLY A 519 -10.41 -12.72 -19.49
CA GLY A 519 -11.65 -12.03 -19.14
C GLY A 519 -11.49 -10.87 -18.15
N LEU A 520 -10.27 -10.60 -17.65
CA LEU A 520 -9.97 -9.41 -16.84
C LEU A 520 -9.87 -8.17 -17.74
N GLY A 521 -11.04 -7.69 -18.17
CA GLY A 521 -11.19 -6.58 -19.09
C GLY A 521 -11.66 -5.28 -18.44
N GLY A 522 -11.91 -4.30 -19.30
CA GLY A 522 -12.34 -2.95 -18.95
C GLY A 522 -12.23 -2.07 -20.19
N ASN A 523 -12.11 -0.76 -19.99
CA ASN A 523 -11.61 0.10 -21.04
C ASN A 523 -10.16 -0.24 -21.40
N ASN A 524 -9.71 0.28 -22.53
CA ASN A 524 -8.36 0.14 -23.02
C ASN A 524 -7.81 1.56 -23.21
N HIS A 525 -6.65 1.83 -22.61
CA HIS A 525 -5.97 3.11 -22.71
C HIS A 525 -4.46 2.86 -22.78
N HIS A 526 -3.75 3.60 -23.63
CA HIS A 526 -2.38 3.24 -23.96
C HIS A 526 -1.46 4.45 -24.21
N LYS A 527 -0.15 4.18 -24.25
CA LYS A 527 0.87 5.09 -24.80
C LYS A 527 1.92 4.30 -25.54
N ILE A 528 2.18 4.67 -26.79
CA ILE A 528 3.33 4.15 -27.54
C ILE A 528 4.50 5.11 -27.37
N PHE A 529 5.70 4.57 -27.18
CA PHE A 529 6.91 5.37 -27.07
C PHE A 529 8.15 4.58 -27.50
N GLU A 530 9.21 5.30 -27.84
CA GLU A 530 10.53 4.74 -28.06
C GLU A 530 11.41 4.99 -26.84
N PHE A 531 12.17 3.99 -26.43
CA PHE A 531 13.17 4.13 -25.38
C PHE A 531 14.37 3.26 -25.69
N LYS A 532 15.56 3.88 -25.71
CA LYS A 532 16.84 3.19 -25.99
C LYS A 532 16.80 2.31 -27.25
N GLY A 533 16.20 2.83 -28.33
CA GLY A 533 16.19 2.21 -29.66
C GLY A 533 15.16 1.08 -29.86
N LYS A 534 14.22 0.92 -28.92
CA LYS A 534 13.09 -0.02 -29.04
C LYS A 534 11.77 0.68 -28.79
N TYR A 535 10.71 0.14 -29.39
CA TYR A 535 9.35 0.61 -29.17
C TYR A 535 8.63 -0.22 -28.12
N TYR A 536 7.80 0.43 -27.34
CA TYR A 536 7.03 -0.15 -26.25
C TYR A 536 5.60 0.39 -26.27
N ILE A 537 4.69 -0.36 -25.66
CA ILE A 537 3.35 0.09 -25.34
C ILE A 537 3.17 0.07 -23.81
N LEU A 538 2.82 1.21 -23.24
CA LEU A 538 2.20 1.29 -21.92
C LEU A 538 0.70 1.10 -22.08
N TYR A 539 0.09 0.40 -21.14
CA TYR A 539 -1.36 0.22 -21.07
C TYR A 539 -1.78 -0.01 -19.63
N HIS A 540 -3.08 -0.01 -19.34
CA HIS A 540 -3.59 -0.35 -18.01
C HIS A 540 -4.30 -1.71 -17.99
N THR A 541 -4.43 -2.32 -16.81
CA THR A 541 -5.24 -3.55 -16.59
C THR A 541 -5.78 -3.59 -15.16
N VAL A 542 -6.79 -4.44 -14.92
CA VAL A 542 -7.33 -4.74 -13.57
C VAL A 542 -6.65 -5.96 -12.91
N VAL A 543 -5.52 -6.42 -13.44
CA VAL A 543 -4.82 -7.63 -12.94
C VAL A 543 -4.37 -7.46 -11.49
N LEU A 544 -3.80 -6.31 -11.13
CA LEU A 544 -3.39 -6.03 -9.75
C LEU A 544 -4.58 -6.05 -8.79
N GLU A 545 -5.70 -5.43 -9.19
CA GLU A 545 -6.94 -5.43 -8.40
C GLU A 545 -7.39 -6.87 -8.12
N LYS A 546 -7.43 -7.70 -9.17
CA LYS A 546 -7.84 -9.09 -9.04
C LYS A 546 -6.89 -9.87 -8.13
N ALA A 547 -5.58 -9.65 -8.25
CA ALA A 547 -4.56 -10.34 -7.46
C ALA A 547 -4.56 -9.91 -5.99
N ALA A 548 -4.72 -8.61 -5.70
CA ALA A 548 -4.64 -8.06 -4.36
C ALA A 548 -5.95 -8.14 -3.58
N TYR A 549 -7.09 -7.94 -4.24
CA TYR A 549 -8.39 -7.79 -3.58
C TYR A 549 -9.44 -8.82 -4.03
N ASN A 550 -9.09 -9.73 -4.95
CA ASN A 550 -10.03 -10.64 -5.59
C ASN A 550 -11.28 -9.92 -6.16
N SER A 551 -11.08 -8.70 -6.67
CA SER A 551 -12.13 -7.79 -7.13
C SER A 551 -12.09 -7.59 -8.65
N THR A 552 -13.18 -7.07 -9.20
CA THR A 552 -13.35 -6.62 -10.59
C THR A 552 -14.14 -5.30 -10.61
N ALA A 553 -13.83 -4.41 -9.68
CA ALA A 553 -14.51 -3.13 -9.47
C ALA A 553 -13.95 -2.02 -10.39
N GLY A 554 -12.87 -2.27 -11.14
CA GLY A 554 -12.38 -1.38 -12.18
C GLY A 554 -11.19 -0.50 -11.74
N TYR A 555 -10.39 -0.96 -10.78
CA TYR A 555 -9.17 -0.25 -10.38
C TYR A 555 -7.99 -0.76 -11.20
N ARG A 556 -7.32 0.17 -11.87
CA ARG A 556 -6.37 -0.17 -12.92
C ARG A 556 -4.93 0.04 -12.48
N SER A 557 -4.05 -0.71 -13.11
CA SER A 557 -2.61 -0.74 -12.87
C SER A 557 -1.87 -0.69 -14.19
N LEU A 558 -0.79 0.08 -14.24
CA LEU A 558 0.02 0.26 -15.44
C LEU A 558 0.84 -0.99 -15.75
N GLN A 559 0.98 -1.27 -17.04
CA GLN A 559 1.69 -2.39 -17.62
C GLN A 559 2.56 -1.88 -18.77
N ILE A 560 3.59 -2.65 -19.13
CA ILE A 560 4.44 -2.39 -20.30
C ILE A 560 4.80 -3.69 -21.03
N ASP A 561 4.79 -3.65 -22.35
CA ASP A 561 5.33 -4.71 -23.21
C ASP A 561 6.03 -4.11 -24.45
N GLU A 562 6.90 -4.88 -25.10
CA GLU A 562 7.54 -4.45 -26.36
C GLU A 562 6.50 -4.33 -27.49
N LEU A 563 6.68 -3.32 -28.35
CA LEU A 563 5.87 -3.07 -29.54
C LEU A 563 6.70 -3.32 -30.79
N THR A 564 6.17 -4.09 -31.72
CA THR A 564 6.76 -4.21 -33.06
C THR A 564 6.21 -3.11 -33.96
N VAL A 565 7.11 -2.35 -34.59
CA VAL A 565 6.77 -1.35 -35.61
C VAL A 565 7.32 -1.80 -36.95
N ASN A 566 6.46 -1.87 -37.96
CA ASN A 566 6.87 -2.06 -39.35
C ASN A 566 6.66 -0.74 -40.10
N THR A 567 7.75 -0.07 -40.42
CA THR A 567 7.73 1.24 -41.10
C THR A 567 7.40 1.13 -42.59
N SER A 568 7.64 -0.03 -43.22
CA SER A 568 7.41 -0.25 -44.66
C SER A 568 5.91 -0.29 -44.99
N ASN A 569 5.14 -1.05 -44.21
CA ASN A 569 3.68 -1.14 -44.37
C ASN A 569 2.92 -0.22 -43.37
N LYS A 570 3.64 0.44 -42.47
CA LYS A 570 3.12 1.38 -41.46
C LYS A 570 2.12 0.72 -40.51
N THR A 571 2.46 -0.47 -40.02
CA THR A 571 1.67 -1.21 -39.01
C THR A 571 2.42 -1.34 -37.70
N MET A 572 1.67 -1.51 -36.62
CA MET A 572 2.18 -1.74 -35.28
C MET A 572 1.48 -2.95 -34.66
N SER A 573 2.16 -3.69 -33.80
CA SER A 573 1.54 -4.81 -33.07
C SER A 573 2.24 -5.06 -31.74
N ALA A 574 1.44 -5.25 -30.69
CA ALA A 574 1.91 -5.67 -29.36
C ALA A 574 0.95 -6.68 -28.74
N LYS A 575 1.43 -7.37 -27.70
CA LYS A 575 0.65 -8.29 -26.87
C LYS A 575 0.95 -8.03 -25.41
N GLY A 576 -0.10 -7.83 -24.62
CA GLY A 576 0.02 -7.65 -23.18
C GLY A 576 0.39 -8.95 -22.49
N THR A 577 1.28 -8.90 -21.50
CA THR A 577 1.71 -10.08 -20.75
C THR A 577 1.81 -9.83 -19.25
N TYR A 578 1.59 -10.88 -18.45
CA TYR A 578 1.94 -10.88 -17.01
C TYR A 578 3.45 -10.74 -16.77
N LYS A 579 4.26 -11.12 -17.75
CA LYS A 579 5.73 -11.10 -17.65
C LYS A 579 6.28 -9.68 -17.78
N GLY A 580 5.77 -8.89 -18.73
CA GLY A 580 6.30 -7.56 -19.06
C GLY A 580 7.79 -7.58 -19.41
N ILE A 581 8.45 -6.45 -19.18
CA ILE A 581 9.90 -6.31 -19.36
C ILE A 581 10.63 -6.83 -18.11
N THR A 582 11.45 -7.87 -18.28
CA THR A 582 12.23 -8.48 -17.18
C THR A 582 13.74 -8.29 -17.31
N ASN A 583 14.20 -7.87 -18.49
CA ASN A 583 15.61 -7.60 -18.73
C ASN A 583 15.80 -6.08 -18.73
N SER A 584 16.56 -5.59 -17.76
CA SER A 584 16.89 -4.17 -17.65
C SER A 584 17.62 -3.70 -18.90
N VAL A 585 17.21 -2.57 -19.48
CA VAL A 585 17.89 -1.97 -20.64
C VAL A 585 19.17 -1.20 -20.26
N SER A 586 19.47 -1.11 -18.97
CA SER A 586 20.75 -0.69 -18.41
C SER A 586 20.87 -1.17 -16.96
N ASN A 587 22.08 -1.25 -16.44
CA ASN A 587 22.30 -1.53 -15.03
C ASN A 587 22.06 -0.28 -14.18
N LEU A 588 21.58 -0.49 -12.96
CA LEU A 588 21.49 0.56 -11.94
C LEU A 588 22.85 0.68 -11.22
N ASN A 589 23.36 1.89 -11.03
CA ASN A 589 24.65 2.09 -10.36
C ASN A 589 24.49 1.99 -8.83
N GLY A 590 24.97 0.90 -8.22
CA GLY A 590 24.85 0.65 -6.79
C GLY A 590 25.63 1.64 -5.91
N ARG A 591 26.60 2.35 -6.48
CA ARG A 591 27.43 3.35 -5.77
C ARG A 591 26.80 4.73 -5.73
N GLN A 592 25.71 4.95 -6.46
CA GLN A 592 24.92 6.18 -6.38
C GLN A 592 23.80 6.04 -5.35
N TYR A 593 23.39 7.17 -4.77
CA TYR A 593 22.23 7.19 -3.91
C TYR A 593 20.99 6.77 -4.70
N THR A 594 20.32 5.73 -4.22
CA THR A 594 19.08 5.22 -4.79
C THR A 594 17.95 5.46 -3.81
N ASN A 595 16.89 6.15 -4.24
CA ASN A 595 15.67 6.28 -3.44
C ASN A 595 15.04 4.90 -3.26
N ALA A 596 14.65 4.55 -2.03
CA ALA A 596 14.16 3.22 -1.69
C ALA A 596 12.83 2.85 -2.36
N SER A 597 12.05 3.83 -2.84
CA SER A 597 10.86 3.59 -3.67
C SER A 597 11.20 3.11 -5.09
N THR A 598 12.48 3.05 -5.45
CA THR A 598 12.98 2.47 -6.71
C THR A 598 13.04 0.95 -6.57
N MET A 599 12.05 0.26 -7.13
CA MET A 599 11.88 -1.18 -6.93
C MET A 599 11.57 -1.88 -8.26
N ALA A 600 12.18 -3.04 -8.49
CA ALA A 600 11.69 -4.01 -9.49
C ALA A 600 10.49 -4.79 -8.93
N TRP A 601 10.63 -5.21 -7.67
CA TRP A 601 9.67 -6.05 -6.96
C TRP A 601 9.53 -5.61 -5.51
N ASN A 602 8.38 -5.88 -4.92
CA ASN A 602 8.19 -5.84 -3.47
C ASN A 602 7.14 -6.85 -3.02
N GLY A 603 7.18 -7.19 -1.74
CA GLY A 603 6.13 -7.88 -1.02
C GLY A 603 5.77 -7.07 0.22
N GLY A 604 4.54 -6.55 0.22
CA GLY A 604 3.88 -5.96 1.38
C GLY A 604 4.13 -4.49 1.73
N LEU A 605 4.89 -3.78 0.88
CA LEU A 605 5.26 -2.40 1.14
C LEU A 605 4.25 -1.38 0.61
N LYS A 606 4.20 -0.23 1.27
CA LYS A 606 3.61 1.01 0.75
C LYS A 606 4.66 2.10 0.61
N THR A 607 4.24 3.23 0.07
CA THR A 607 5.06 4.43 -0.05
C THR A 607 4.28 5.64 0.42
N LYS A 608 4.95 6.56 1.11
CA LYS A 608 4.41 7.90 1.44
C LYS A 608 5.36 9.00 1.03
N TYR A 609 4.84 10.21 0.85
CA TYR A 609 5.67 11.38 0.60
C TYR A 609 6.28 11.87 1.92
N SER A 610 7.59 12.11 1.94
CA SER A 610 8.28 12.76 3.06
C SER A 610 8.65 14.19 2.70
N ASN A 611 8.21 15.14 3.52
CA ASN A 611 8.51 16.56 3.33
C ASN A 611 10.01 16.84 3.54
N SER A 612 10.63 16.22 4.55
CA SER A 612 12.06 16.37 4.83
C SER A 612 12.94 15.80 3.70
N GLN A 613 12.56 14.67 3.11
CA GLN A 613 13.29 14.07 1.97
C GLN A 613 12.91 14.68 0.62
N LYS A 614 11.76 15.37 0.54
CA LYS A 614 11.16 15.86 -0.71
C LYS A 614 11.02 14.76 -1.76
N SER A 615 10.66 13.57 -1.31
CA SER A 615 10.51 12.38 -2.15
C SER A 615 9.62 11.34 -1.48
N MET A 616 9.16 10.37 -2.26
CA MET A 616 8.56 9.16 -1.70
C MET A 616 9.60 8.37 -0.91
N VAL A 617 9.11 7.69 0.14
CA VAL A 617 9.87 6.77 0.99
C VAL A 617 9.07 5.49 1.15
N ILE A 618 9.74 4.39 1.51
CA ILE A 618 9.07 3.13 1.87
C ILE A 618 8.40 3.27 3.23
N ASP A 619 7.17 2.76 3.33
CA ASP A 619 6.29 2.82 4.49
C ASP A 619 5.49 1.52 4.67
N SER A 620 4.74 1.43 5.78
CA SER A 620 3.91 0.27 6.14
C SER A 620 4.71 -1.03 6.20
N ILE A 621 5.91 -0.95 6.78
CA ILE A 621 6.85 -2.08 6.84
C ILE A 621 6.45 -3.05 7.94
N HIS A 622 6.29 -4.33 7.57
CA HIS A 622 6.08 -5.45 8.48
C HIS A 622 7.23 -6.46 8.44
N THR A 623 7.30 -7.31 9.46
CA THR A 623 8.27 -8.42 9.46
C THR A 623 7.97 -9.43 8.33
N GLY A 624 8.93 -9.62 7.43
CA GLY A 624 8.82 -10.50 6.28
C GLY A 624 8.56 -9.77 4.96
N ASP A 625 8.27 -8.47 5.03
CA ASP A 625 8.21 -7.63 3.84
C ASP A 625 9.60 -7.48 3.22
N TRP A 626 9.62 -7.16 1.93
CA TRP A 626 10.86 -7.00 1.21
C TRP A 626 10.69 -6.14 -0.04
N LEU A 627 11.80 -5.55 -0.49
CA LEU A 627 11.92 -5.00 -1.83
C LEU A 627 13.11 -5.62 -2.57
N GLY A 628 12.99 -5.68 -3.89
CA GLY A 628 14.03 -6.16 -4.79
C GLY A 628 14.34 -5.13 -5.87
N VAL A 629 15.61 -5.05 -6.24
CA VAL A 629 16.16 -4.16 -7.27
C VAL A 629 16.95 -5.00 -8.26
N LYS A 630 16.65 -4.86 -9.55
CA LYS A 630 17.24 -5.68 -10.60
C LYS A 630 18.54 -5.06 -11.14
N SER A 631 19.55 -5.89 -11.41
CA SER A 631 20.75 -5.53 -12.17
C SER A 631 21.51 -4.32 -11.61
N VAL A 632 21.85 -4.38 -10.32
CA VAL A 632 22.67 -3.38 -9.64
C VAL A 632 24.14 -3.65 -9.90
N ASP A 633 24.82 -2.72 -10.56
CA ASP A 633 26.26 -2.76 -10.82
C ASP A 633 27.03 -2.13 -9.65
N PHE A 634 27.84 -2.94 -8.98
CA PHE A 634 28.70 -2.55 -7.86
C PHE A 634 30.11 -2.13 -8.30
N GLY A 635 30.48 -2.34 -9.57
CA GLY A 635 31.87 -2.28 -10.01
C GLY A 635 32.71 -3.32 -9.25
N SER A 636 33.82 -2.90 -8.64
CA SER A 636 34.70 -3.80 -7.88
C SER A 636 34.80 -3.43 -6.40
N ASN A 637 34.87 -4.44 -5.52
CA ASN A 637 35.32 -4.33 -4.13
C ASN A 637 34.53 -3.34 -3.25
N VAL A 638 33.19 -3.35 -3.35
CA VAL A 638 32.31 -2.62 -2.43
C VAL A 638 32.34 -3.28 -1.05
N LYS A 639 32.43 -2.48 0.03
CA LYS A 639 32.56 -2.99 1.40
C LYS A 639 31.60 -2.36 2.40
N LYS A 640 30.89 -1.29 2.02
CA LYS A 640 29.97 -0.60 2.92
C LYS A 640 28.62 -0.39 2.27
N LEU A 641 27.59 -0.36 3.10
CA LEU A 641 26.23 0.06 2.75
C LEU A 641 25.80 1.18 3.71
N THR A 642 25.29 2.27 3.16
CA THR A 642 24.59 3.31 3.89
C THR A 642 23.10 3.23 3.59
N VAL A 643 22.27 3.19 4.63
CA VAL A 643 20.80 3.26 4.52
C VAL A 643 20.29 4.50 5.24
N THR A 644 19.39 5.24 4.61
CA THR A 644 18.74 6.43 5.18
C THR A 644 17.35 6.05 5.70
N LEU A 645 17.13 6.15 7.01
CA LEU A 645 15.92 5.66 7.69
C LEU A 645 15.45 6.58 8.81
N ALA A 646 14.17 6.51 9.16
CA ALA A 646 13.54 7.25 10.26
C ALA A 646 12.58 6.34 11.03
N SER A 647 12.30 6.63 12.31
CA SER A 647 11.24 5.96 13.07
C SER A 647 9.91 6.71 12.95
N ASP A 648 8.79 6.01 13.11
CA ASP A 648 7.44 6.59 13.04
C ASP A 648 7.22 7.71 14.06
N SER A 649 7.89 7.66 15.21
CA SER A 649 7.78 8.72 16.22
C SER A 649 8.38 10.06 15.78
N ASN A 650 9.19 10.07 14.73
CA ASN A 650 9.95 11.21 14.23
C ASN A 650 10.06 11.10 12.70
N GLU A 651 8.91 11.04 12.02
CA GLU A 651 8.77 10.72 10.58
C GLU A 651 9.59 11.61 9.63
N ASP A 652 10.11 12.76 10.11
CA ASP A 652 10.93 13.70 9.34
C ASP A 652 12.40 13.80 9.80
N SER A 653 12.85 12.96 10.74
CA SER A 653 14.23 12.95 11.24
C SER A 653 15.05 11.78 10.68
N TYR A 654 15.25 11.75 9.36
CA TYR A 654 16.02 10.69 8.71
C TYR A 654 17.50 10.70 9.10
N LYS A 655 18.03 9.52 9.39
CA LYS A 655 19.43 9.28 9.75
C LYS A 655 20.07 8.32 8.76
N LYS A 656 21.35 8.55 8.48
CA LYS A 656 22.19 7.62 7.71
C LYS A 656 22.82 6.60 8.65
N VAL A 657 22.56 5.32 8.40
CA VAL A 657 23.16 4.19 9.09
C VAL A 657 24.14 3.53 8.12
N GLU A 658 25.43 3.65 8.40
CA GLU A 658 26.48 2.99 7.63
C GLU A 658 26.88 1.67 8.31
N VAL A 659 26.98 0.61 7.52
CA VAL A 659 27.40 -0.73 7.96
C VAL A 659 28.46 -1.30 7.04
N THR A 660 29.37 -2.08 7.62
CA THR A 660 30.35 -2.86 6.86
C THR A 660 29.72 -4.17 6.41
N LEU A 661 29.96 -4.54 5.15
CA LEU A 661 29.46 -5.79 4.58
C LEU A 661 30.24 -6.98 5.17
N ASN A 662 29.55 -8.09 5.41
CA ASN A 662 30.12 -9.36 5.85
C ASN A 662 31.07 -9.94 4.78
N LYS A 663 30.82 -9.61 3.51
CA LYS A 663 31.64 -9.97 2.35
C LYS A 663 31.63 -8.82 1.35
N SER A 664 32.75 -8.57 0.69
CA SER A 664 32.80 -7.58 -0.39
C SER A 664 31.93 -8.02 -1.57
N VAL A 665 31.31 -7.06 -2.25
CA VAL A 665 30.47 -7.29 -3.43
C VAL A 665 31.13 -6.65 -4.65
N SER A 666 30.98 -7.26 -5.82
CA SER A 666 31.51 -6.79 -7.11
C SER A 666 30.57 -7.24 -8.23
N ASN A 667 30.76 -6.72 -9.44
CA ASN A 667 29.95 -7.02 -10.63
C ASN A 667 28.48 -6.62 -10.45
N VAL A 668 27.61 -7.21 -11.28
CA VAL A 668 26.18 -6.91 -11.33
C VAL A 668 25.42 -8.00 -10.59
N HIS A 669 24.54 -7.61 -9.68
CA HIS A 669 23.66 -8.52 -8.94
C HIS A 669 22.23 -7.98 -8.85
N ASP A 670 21.26 -8.88 -8.67
CA ASP A 670 19.96 -8.47 -8.16
C ASP A 670 20.09 -8.26 -6.63
N LEU A 671 19.45 -7.24 -6.08
CA LEU A 671 19.57 -6.86 -4.67
C LEU A 671 18.22 -7.00 -3.97
N TYR A 672 18.21 -7.57 -2.77
CA TYR A 672 17.00 -7.73 -1.97
C TYR A 672 17.20 -7.18 -0.57
N PHE A 673 16.29 -6.33 -0.11
CA PHE A 673 16.21 -5.85 1.26
C PHE A 673 15.00 -6.50 1.91
N VAL A 674 15.25 -7.29 2.96
CA VAL A 674 14.23 -8.00 3.73
C VAL A 674 14.08 -7.32 5.08
N PHE A 675 12.85 -6.93 5.41
CA PHE A 675 12.53 -6.14 6.58
C PHE A 675 12.10 -7.01 7.76
N ARG A 676 12.61 -6.65 8.94
CA ARG A 676 12.23 -7.22 10.24
C ARG A 676 11.84 -6.10 11.18
N GLY A 677 10.82 -6.32 11.99
CA GLY A 677 10.22 -5.29 12.83
C GLY A 677 9.38 -4.30 12.03
N GLU A 678 8.82 -3.33 12.74
CA GLU A 678 7.86 -2.34 12.22
C GLU A 678 8.17 -0.96 12.85
N GLY A 679 7.47 0.08 12.42
CA GLY A 679 7.58 1.42 13.01
C GLY A 679 8.75 2.25 12.50
N TYR A 680 9.16 2.03 11.25
CA TYR A 680 10.20 2.79 10.58
C TYR A 680 9.95 2.95 9.08
N HIS A 681 10.58 3.96 8.50
CA HIS A 681 10.56 4.29 7.08
C HIS A 681 11.97 4.24 6.49
N VAL A 682 12.06 3.96 5.19
CA VAL A 682 13.35 3.92 4.47
C VAL A 682 13.29 4.88 3.29
N ALA A 683 14.19 5.86 3.26
CA ALA A 683 14.25 6.87 2.21
C ALA A 683 15.15 6.44 1.04
N GLY A 684 16.24 5.72 1.32
CA GLY A 684 17.18 5.33 0.27
C GLY A 684 18.42 4.65 0.80
N TRP A 685 19.27 4.23 -0.13
CA TRP A 685 20.47 3.45 0.15
C TRP A 685 21.58 3.78 -0.84
N GLN A 686 22.82 3.48 -0.46
CA GLN A 686 24.02 3.69 -1.29
C GLN A 686 25.14 2.75 -0.84
N PHE A 687 25.86 2.14 -1.78
CA PHE A 687 27.04 1.34 -1.49
C PHE A 687 28.34 2.14 -1.68
N SER A 688 29.39 1.80 -0.93
CA SER A 688 30.74 2.38 -1.13
C SER A 688 31.87 1.35 -1.03
#